data_AF-A0A970PDW5-F1
#
_entry.id   AF-A0A970PDW5-F1
#
_cell.length_a   1.000
_cell.length_b   1.000
_cell.length_c   1.000
_cell.angle_alpha   90.00
_cell.angle_beta   90.00
_cell.angle_gamma   90.00
#
_symmetry.space_group_name_H-M   'P 1'
#
loop_
_entity.id
_entity.type
_entity.pdbx_description
1 polymer ?
#
loop_
_entity_poly.entity_id
_entity_poly.type
_entity_poly.pdbx_seq_one_letter_code
_entity_poly.pdbx_strand_id
1 'polypeptide(L)'
;MKFLYVMALLISAGTLAHAADRFLTDVTAPELAAYAAPMQVDEAQYGCGPLLQPGRSFFVTTTGDDAADGTSWDSAWATVNHALKQLQAGDTLTLGAGTYRERLLTMAAAGEPGRPIVITAAPGARVVINCAAPIGPFQASQWPYVYEAPLPELELTDVWEADSLVELQNATSLDRVRELPGTWFADTAGGRLLVHFSDGRPGDGRYVECRRVQTGMALTGAYTHLRGIWFKHGWEGVLIKGGQHNTVEDCAFFANSQHGMSIRDEANRNLVRNNYGFANPLRGTVIMHGSSHHNLLTGNRCDPSPPTVRTRASDFHYAMNNYSGATGPGNMFIGNILNDSLSFRWKPPVKGTVFERNIATGSIYSQSAAWADRVPEDRTVMRNNVMLAGIAWQDELPDSGGNGEWLDEDKVFVGNFHGAGDRDAIAAARFADPAWLDFRLQSDSPLVGAGPGGRDRGAYPEGSSRVLYVGPGGSDGNTGTSERLAFATLARTAEALQPGDTLYVMAGEYAEPFRVSASGTAEAPIVIRAYGRERFPLSGIVLDGSHLKLEGLTVSGAPGDGIRVSGEDNALEALLVTDCDGAAISTAGADGLAIDHCTLSGNRTGLALAESSNVSVRDCILALNREAQVAADAASGASFYGGNNCYFGAGANVSGEDRSIVGDPAFVDAAEGDYRLAWDSPARYLADFGRPAGWEPALSRPPQIADARAEIVQHQSAVIRWETPNFDTTGTVRYRAAGTEEWRTVGDPEQGSVHAAGLVGLEPETEYEYMIEAWNRRGPGATSELMSFRTTATSREPATFYVSPDGDDSADGLAPDRAWRTIRQACFAVQPGDTVLVAPGEYHQAIAPISSGLPAARITFRRHGDGVALLTANGVLDALVSLNNRDYITIDGFDVAIGAANWVVSPHLMDLTNCRGVEILNCRRHISSRHDHSTGADEKGHWAGSGLHVIGCSDLRIEGNVIWGARYLVRLFDCEGVLIRGNTFALKSVVAVQIGETGDRSGVRFVNNLLHENRSFRNTFFWLSPGSVFESDYNLYFTTDPALGIGTILAAGPDPAAVAIDLPQWREMTGQEQHSIVADPVVISVDERDFRLQPGSPAIGAGDDGGNIGALGMAPGE
;
A
#
# COMPACT_ATOMS: atom_id res chain seq x y z
N MET A 1 52.02 -15.27 -8.92
CA MET A 1 50.58 -15.18 -8.57
C MET A 1 49.79 -16.50 -8.74
N LYS A 2 50.41 -17.66 -9.04
CA LYS A 2 49.73 -18.97 -9.12
C LYS A 2 49.99 -19.90 -7.91
N PHE A 3 50.83 -19.48 -6.96
CA PHE A 3 51.19 -20.28 -5.78
C PHE A 3 50.44 -19.89 -4.49
N LEU A 4 49.83 -18.69 -4.44
CA LEU A 4 48.89 -18.31 -3.36
C LEU A 4 47.46 -18.81 -3.60
N TYR A 5 47.10 -19.14 -4.85
CA TYR A 5 45.75 -19.60 -5.19
C TYR A 5 45.47 -21.06 -4.75
N VAL A 6 46.51 -21.89 -4.65
CA VAL A 6 46.36 -23.30 -4.22
C VAL A 6 46.34 -23.43 -2.69
N MET A 7 46.95 -22.49 -1.95
CA MET A 7 46.81 -22.42 -0.48
C MET A 7 45.47 -21.81 -0.03
N ALA A 8 44.88 -20.91 -0.82
CA ALA A 8 43.51 -20.43 -0.58
C ALA A 8 42.46 -21.54 -0.83
N LEU A 9 42.70 -22.43 -1.79
CA LEU A 9 41.83 -23.59 -2.08
C LEU A 9 41.96 -24.75 -1.07
N LEU A 10 43.05 -24.80 -0.29
CA LEU A 10 43.22 -25.77 0.81
C LEU A 10 42.73 -25.23 2.17
N ILE A 11 42.46 -23.93 2.27
CA ILE A 11 41.73 -23.36 3.42
C ILE A 11 40.21 -23.39 3.17
N SER A 12 39.76 -23.39 1.92
CA SER A 12 38.33 -23.54 1.57
C SER A 12 37.83 -24.99 1.52
N ALA A 13 38.67 -25.99 1.79
CA ALA A 13 38.24 -27.37 2.05
C ALA A 13 38.01 -27.65 3.55
N GLY A 14 38.35 -26.69 4.43
CA GLY A 14 38.12 -26.75 5.88
C GLY A 14 36.82 -26.09 6.36
N THR A 15 36.03 -25.48 5.48
CA THR A 15 34.80 -24.76 5.83
C THR A 15 33.53 -25.28 5.12
N LEU A 16 33.61 -26.43 4.45
CA LEU A 16 32.42 -27.14 3.94
C LEU A 16 31.91 -28.24 4.90
N ALA A 17 32.41 -28.24 6.14
CA ALA A 17 31.96 -29.13 7.21
C ALA A 17 31.65 -28.33 8.49
N HIS A 18 30.80 -27.30 8.45
CA HIS A 18 30.36 -26.58 9.67
C HIS A 18 28.96 -25.93 9.59
N ALA A 19 28.21 -26.00 8.48
CA ALA A 19 26.86 -25.42 8.45
C ALA A 19 25.89 -26.13 9.41
N ALA A 20 26.04 -27.45 9.58
CA ALA A 20 25.23 -28.24 10.52
C ALA A 20 25.60 -28.02 12.01
N ASP A 21 26.82 -27.57 12.31
CA ASP A 21 27.26 -27.34 13.70
C ASP A 21 26.84 -25.95 14.24
N ARG A 22 26.39 -25.04 13.37
CA ARG A 22 25.94 -23.68 13.74
C ARG A 22 24.50 -23.63 14.27
N PHE A 23 23.65 -24.56 13.84
CA PHE A 23 22.22 -24.55 14.14
C PHE A 23 21.83 -25.76 14.98
N LEU A 24 21.03 -25.55 16.02
CA LEU A 24 20.33 -26.63 16.72
C LEU A 24 18.99 -26.86 16.03
N THR A 25 18.85 -27.99 15.32
CA THR A 25 17.65 -28.35 14.54
C THR A 25 16.93 -29.61 15.06
N ASP A 26 17.42 -30.21 16.14
CA ASP A 26 16.79 -31.38 16.76
C ASP A 26 15.55 -30.95 17.56
N VAL A 27 14.36 -31.28 17.04
CA VAL A 27 13.06 -30.96 17.66
C VAL A 27 12.85 -31.62 19.03
N THR A 28 13.67 -32.61 19.39
CA THR A 28 13.64 -33.26 20.70
C THR A 28 14.56 -32.58 21.71
N ALA A 29 15.38 -31.61 21.28
CA ALA A 29 16.31 -30.90 22.15
C ALA A 29 15.55 -30.08 23.21
N PRO A 30 15.91 -30.20 24.51
CA PRO A 30 15.25 -29.47 25.59
C PRO A 30 15.31 -27.95 25.44
N GLU A 31 16.40 -27.41 24.85
CA GLU A 31 16.53 -25.97 24.62
C GLU A 31 15.47 -25.47 23.63
N LEU A 32 15.32 -26.15 22.49
CA LEU A 32 14.31 -25.80 21.48
C LEU A 32 12.88 -25.95 22.04
N ALA A 33 12.62 -27.02 22.79
CA ALA A 33 11.34 -27.22 23.48
C ALA A 33 11.03 -26.15 24.54
N ALA A 34 12.05 -25.57 25.19
CA ALA A 34 11.88 -24.47 26.13
C ALA A 34 11.45 -23.18 25.42
N TYR A 35 12.02 -22.89 24.24
CA TYR A 35 11.62 -21.72 23.45
C TYR A 35 10.22 -21.83 22.83
N ALA A 36 9.74 -23.06 22.57
CA ALA A 36 8.39 -23.32 22.08
C ALA A 36 7.29 -22.97 23.12
N ALA A 37 7.64 -22.83 24.40
CA ALA A 37 6.70 -22.39 25.42
C ALA A 37 6.29 -20.92 25.20
N PRO A 38 4.98 -20.58 25.27
CA PRO A 38 4.54 -19.20 25.17
C PRO A 38 5.20 -18.30 26.23
N MET A 39 5.46 -17.04 25.87
CA MET A 39 5.98 -16.08 26.84
C MET A 39 4.95 -15.84 27.93
N GLN A 40 5.42 -15.72 29.17
CA GLN A 40 4.66 -15.01 30.20
C GLN A 40 5.01 -13.53 30.09
N VAL A 41 4.04 -12.72 29.65
CA VAL A 41 4.20 -11.27 29.54
C VAL A 41 3.58 -10.63 30.77
N ASP A 42 4.41 -9.90 31.51
CA ASP A 42 3.93 -9.02 32.57
C ASP A 42 3.42 -7.71 31.94
N GLU A 43 2.13 -7.67 31.59
CA GLU A 43 1.51 -6.49 30.99
C GLU A 43 1.62 -5.24 31.88
N ALA A 44 1.83 -5.38 33.19
CA ALA A 44 2.02 -4.23 34.10
C ALA A 44 3.29 -3.43 33.81
N GLN A 45 4.24 -3.97 33.02
CA GLN A 45 5.44 -3.27 32.58
C GLN A 45 5.20 -2.35 31.39
N TYR A 46 4.03 -2.44 30.75
CA TYR A 46 3.66 -1.73 29.54
C TYR A 46 2.42 -0.87 29.75
N GLY A 47 2.31 0.18 28.95
CA GLY A 47 1.18 1.09 29.01
C GLY A 47 1.10 1.84 30.33
N CYS A 48 -0.03 2.50 30.54
CA CYS A 48 -0.22 3.44 31.64
C CYS A 48 -0.74 2.78 32.92
N GLY A 49 -1.11 1.50 32.86
CA GLY A 49 -1.81 0.80 33.93
C GLY A 49 -3.23 1.32 34.18
N PRO A 50 -3.95 0.76 35.16
CA PRO A 50 -5.32 1.15 35.48
C PRO A 50 -5.41 2.53 36.14
N LEU A 51 -6.57 3.18 36.01
CA LEU A 51 -6.92 4.37 36.78
C LEU A 51 -7.35 3.99 38.21
N LEU A 52 -6.42 4.12 39.16
CA LEU A 52 -6.63 3.77 40.58
C LEU A 52 -7.05 4.97 41.43
N GLN A 53 -6.58 6.16 41.06
CA GLN A 53 -6.83 7.42 41.77
C GLN A 53 -7.42 8.43 40.78
N PRO A 54 -8.75 8.40 40.55
CA PRO A 54 -9.41 9.25 39.56
C PRO A 54 -9.33 10.73 39.95
N GLY A 55 -9.10 11.56 38.93
CA GLY A 55 -9.18 13.01 38.95
C GLY A 55 -10.57 13.49 38.53
N ARG A 56 -10.63 14.57 37.75
CA ARG A 56 -11.87 15.16 37.23
C ARG A 56 -12.30 14.50 35.92
N SER A 57 -13.60 14.51 35.65
CA SER A 57 -14.15 14.05 34.38
C SER A 57 -14.61 15.23 33.53
N PHE A 58 -14.26 15.19 32.26
CA PHE A 58 -14.60 16.20 31.27
C PHE A 58 -15.26 15.58 30.05
N PHE A 59 -16.07 16.37 29.35
CA PHE A 59 -16.86 15.95 28.20
C PHE A 59 -16.66 16.92 27.05
N VAL A 60 -16.56 16.37 25.84
CA VAL A 60 -16.51 17.12 24.58
C VAL A 60 -17.57 16.58 23.63
N THR A 61 -18.28 17.48 22.94
CA THR A 61 -19.19 17.14 21.83
C THR A 61 -18.96 18.09 20.66
N THR A 62 -19.34 17.69 19.45
CA THR A 62 -19.23 18.54 18.25
C THR A 62 -20.10 19.80 18.30
N THR A 63 -21.01 19.90 19.26
CA THR A 63 -21.93 21.04 19.46
C THR A 63 -21.77 21.72 20.82
N GLY A 64 -20.72 21.39 21.58
CA GLY A 64 -20.47 21.96 22.90
C GLY A 64 -20.06 23.44 22.87
N ASP A 65 -19.63 23.97 24.02
CA ASP A 65 -19.14 25.34 24.17
C ASP A 65 -17.85 25.36 25.02
N ASP A 66 -16.73 25.79 24.43
CA ASP A 66 -15.44 25.92 25.11
C ASP A 66 -15.41 26.98 26.23
N ALA A 67 -16.47 27.80 26.37
CA ALA A 67 -16.66 28.70 27.49
C ALA A 67 -17.33 28.04 28.71
N ALA A 68 -17.91 26.84 28.55
CA ALA A 68 -18.51 26.07 29.62
C ALA A 68 -17.46 25.39 30.52
N ASP A 69 -17.89 24.72 31.58
CA ASP A 69 -16.97 24.04 32.52
C ASP A 69 -16.50 22.65 32.06
N GLY A 70 -17.14 22.06 31.05
CA GLY A 70 -16.80 20.76 30.50
C GLY A 70 -17.16 19.57 31.38
N THR A 71 -17.78 19.76 32.55
CA THR A 71 -17.91 18.72 33.58
C THR A 71 -19.14 17.81 33.44
N SER A 72 -20.00 18.06 32.45
CA SER A 72 -21.17 17.24 32.11
C SER A 72 -21.46 17.28 30.60
N TRP A 73 -22.35 16.42 30.10
CA TRP A 73 -22.80 16.48 28.70
C TRP A 73 -23.50 17.82 28.35
N ASP A 74 -24.26 18.41 29.29
CA ASP A 74 -24.95 19.68 29.10
C ASP A 74 -24.00 20.89 29.09
N SER A 75 -22.85 20.75 29.75
CA SER A 75 -21.79 21.77 29.83
C SER A 75 -20.52 21.34 29.07
N ALA A 76 -20.65 20.40 28.13
CA ALA A 76 -19.52 19.85 27.40
C ALA A 76 -18.80 20.92 26.57
N TRP A 77 -17.48 20.78 26.46
CA TRP A 77 -16.68 21.62 25.58
C TRP A 77 -16.92 21.29 24.11
N ALA A 78 -16.63 22.25 23.24
CA ALA A 78 -16.79 22.12 21.79
C ALA A 78 -15.59 21.41 21.13
N THR A 79 -14.39 21.57 21.71
CA THR A 79 -13.15 21.17 21.04
C THR A 79 -12.26 20.26 21.90
N VAL A 80 -11.71 19.21 21.29
CA VAL A 80 -10.73 18.33 21.93
C VAL A 80 -9.46 19.12 22.23
N ASN A 81 -9.04 20.02 21.34
CA ASN A 81 -7.84 20.84 21.55
C ASN A 81 -7.98 21.85 22.71
N HIS A 82 -9.20 22.27 23.04
CA HIS A 82 -9.44 22.95 24.32
C HIS A 82 -9.10 21.95 25.41
N ALA A 83 -9.88 20.86 25.51
CA ALA A 83 -9.82 19.85 26.57
C ALA A 83 -8.40 19.36 26.94
N LEU A 84 -7.57 19.04 25.94
CA LEU A 84 -6.22 18.52 26.16
C LEU A 84 -5.30 19.46 26.96
N LYS A 85 -5.60 20.77 27.00
CA LYS A 85 -4.81 21.77 27.73
C LYS A 85 -5.18 21.87 29.20
N GLN A 86 -6.31 21.31 29.63
CA GLN A 86 -6.76 21.37 31.03
C GLN A 86 -6.53 20.06 31.79
N LEU A 87 -6.30 18.95 31.07
CA LEU A 87 -6.12 17.63 31.67
C LEU A 87 -4.88 17.55 32.55
N GLN A 88 -5.04 16.87 33.68
CA GLN A 88 -3.99 16.57 34.66
C GLN A 88 -4.01 15.07 34.98
N ALA A 89 -2.95 14.58 35.64
CA ALA A 89 -2.86 13.18 36.05
C ALA A 89 -4.11 12.72 36.83
N GLY A 90 -4.72 11.63 36.34
CA GLY A 90 -5.95 11.04 36.85
C GLY A 90 -7.23 11.56 36.18
N ASP A 91 -7.18 12.64 35.40
CA ASP A 91 -8.36 13.17 34.72
C ASP A 91 -8.82 12.25 33.57
N THR A 92 -10.14 12.24 33.33
CA THR A 92 -10.79 11.51 32.21
C THR A 92 -11.48 12.50 31.28
N LEU A 93 -11.21 12.41 29.98
CA LEU A 93 -11.91 13.09 28.91
C LEU A 93 -12.76 12.10 28.12
N THR A 94 -14.06 12.32 28.09
CA THR A 94 -15.02 11.50 27.33
C THR A 94 -15.51 12.27 26.10
N LEU A 95 -15.35 11.68 24.92
CA LEU A 95 -15.75 12.28 23.64
C LEU A 95 -17.10 11.74 23.17
N GLY A 96 -18.04 12.64 22.86
CA GLY A 96 -19.34 12.30 22.27
C GLY A 96 -19.22 11.95 20.78
N ALA A 97 -20.22 11.26 20.25
CA ALA A 97 -20.25 10.82 18.85
C ALA A 97 -20.08 12.00 17.87
N GLY A 98 -19.35 11.75 16.77
CA GLY A 98 -19.19 12.71 15.69
C GLY A 98 -17.79 12.75 15.09
N THR A 99 -17.65 13.54 14.04
CA THR A 99 -16.38 13.78 13.35
C THR A 99 -15.79 15.13 13.77
N TYR A 100 -14.64 15.10 14.45
CA TYR A 100 -13.89 16.27 14.92
C TYR A 100 -12.81 16.66 13.90
N ARG A 101 -12.87 17.90 13.39
CA ARG A 101 -11.95 18.47 12.40
C ARG A 101 -11.20 19.66 12.99
N GLU A 102 -10.18 19.37 13.78
CA GLU A 102 -9.44 20.37 14.54
C GLU A 102 -8.01 20.57 14.02
N ARG A 103 -7.30 21.55 14.59
CA ARG A 103 -5.84 21.68 14.41
C ARG A 103 -5.13 20.54 15.16
N LEU A 104 -3.80 20.44 14.98
CA LEU A 104 -2.96 19.43 15.65
C LEU A 104 -3.33 19.26 17.13
N LEU A 105 -3.73 18.03 17.48
CA LEU A 105 -4.00 17.63 18.86
C LEU A 105 -2.71 17.12 19.49
N THR A 106 -2.34 17.65 20.66
CA THR A 106 -1.13 17.21 21.37
C THR A 106 -1.44 17.01 22.85
N MET A 107 -1.31 15.77 23.30
CA MET A 107 -1.35 15.42 24.72
C MET A 107 0.07 15.50 25.29
N ALA A 108 0.41 16.68 25.81
CA ALA A 108 1.74 16.97 26.35
C ALA A 108 1.88 16.74 27.86
N ALA A 109 0.79 16.92 28.63
CA ALA A 109 0.80 16.61 30.05
C ALA A 109 0.99 15.10 30.26
N ALA A 110 1.64 14.72 31.35
CA ALA A 110 1.86 13.34 31.72
C ALA A 110 0.91 12.92 32.85
N GLY A 111 0.40 11.70 32.76
CA GLY A 111 -0.18 11.00 33.90
C GLY A 111 0.91 10.47 34.83
N GLU A 112 0.49 9.73 35.85
CA GLU A 112 1.37 9.03 36.79
C GLU A 112 0.91 7.57 36.94
N PRO A 113 1.76 6.65 37.40
CA PRO A 113 1.32 5.30 37.77
C PRO A 113 0.09 5.32 38.70
N GLY A 114 -1.00 4.67 38.30
CA GLY A 114 -2.28 4.68 39.03
C GLY A 114 -3.12 5.95 38.86
N ARG A 115 -2.59 6.98 38.18
CA ARG A 115 -3.26 8.24 37.80
C ARG A 115 -3.01 8.58 36.32
N PRO A 116 -3.29 7.65 35.38
CA PRO A 116 -3.17 7.97 33.97
C PRO A 116 -4.13 9.09 33.57
N ILE A 117 -3.81 9.80 32.49
CA ILE A 117 -4.79 10.66 31.80
C ILE A 117 -5.58 9.75 30.85
N VAL A 118 -6.91 9.70 30.99
CA VAL A 118 -7.76 8.85 30.13
C VAL A 118 -8.47 9.72 29.09
N ILE A 119 -8.36 9.36 27.82
CA ILE A 119 -9.07 9.99 26.70
C ILE A 119 -9.84 8.88 25.99
N THR A 120 -11.17 8.90 26.09
CA THR A 120 -12.02 7.80 25.62
C THR A 120 -13.20 8.30 24.79
N ALA A 121 -13.61 7.53 23.79
CA ALA A 121 -14.95 7.69 23.25
C ALA A 121 -16.01 7.33 24.32
N ALA A 122 -17.18 7.98 24.26
CA ALA A 122 -18.32 7.56 25.05
C ALA A 122 -18.77 6.14 24.66
N PRO A 123 -19.36 5.35 25.59
CA PRO A 123 -19.84 4.01 25.28
C PRO A 123 -20.75 3.99 24.05
N GLY A 124 -20.44 3.11 23.11
CA GLY A 124 -21.17 2.97 21.85
C GLY A 124 -21.02 4.14 20.86
N ALA A 125 -20.32 5.23 21.19
CA ALA A 125 -20.16 6.39 20.31
C ALA A 125 -19.08 6.15 19.24
N ARG A 126 -19.37 6.57 18.00
CA ARG A 126 -18.37 6.61 16.92
C ARG A 126 -17.71 7.99 16.91
N VAL A 127 -16.46 8.05 17.36
CA VAL A 127 -15.67 9.28 17.48
C VAL A 127 -14.56 9.25 16.44
N VAL A 128 -14.62 10.17 15.47
CA VAL A 128 -13.64 10.25 14.38
C VAL A 128 -12.86 11.55 14.48
N ILE A 129 -11.55 11.46 14.66
CA ILE A 129 -10.62 12.57 14.43
C ILE A 129 -10.25 12.56 12.95
N ASN A 130 -10.68 13.59 12.21
CA ASN A 130 -10.44 13.72 10.78
C ASN A 130 -9.48 14.88 10.50
N CYS A 131 -8.31 14.54 9.96
CA CYS A 131 -7.25 15.49 9.63
C CYS A 131 -7.49 16.28 8.34
N ALA A 132 -8.57 16.01 7.61
CA ALA A 132 -8.89 16.62 6.32
C ALA A 132 -10.13 17.53 6.36
N ALA A 133 -10.17 18.47 5.41
CA ALA A 133 -11.35 19.28 5.12
C ALA A 133 -12.05 18.80 3.84
N PRO A 134 -13.40 18.79 3.82
CA PRO A 134 -14.14 18.49 2.59
C PRO A 134 -14.01 19.62 1.57
N ILE A 135 -13.99 19.27 0.29
CA ILE A 135 -14.04 20.16 -0.87
C ILE A 135 -15.15 19.65 -1.78
N GLY A 136 -16.03 20.55 -2.24
CA GLY A 136 -17.22 20.24 -3.02
C GLY A 136 -18.44 21.05 -2.56
N PRO A 137 -19.66 20.66 -2.97
CA PRO A 137 -19.94 19.52 -3.85
C PRO A 137 -19.40 19.73 -5.27
N PHE A 138 -19.05 18.64 -5.95
CA PHE A 138 -18.65 18.67 -7.35
C PHE A 138 -19.86 18.66 -8.29
N GLN A 139 -19.66 19.18 -9.50
CA GLN A 139 -20.62 19.14 -10.61
C GLN A 139 -19.91 18.70 -11.91
N ALA A 140 -20.67 18.15 -12.86
CA ALA A 140 -20.11 17.82 -14.17
C ALA A 140 -19.44 19.03 -14.85
N SER A 141 -18.22 18.83 -15.36
CA SER A 141 -17.52 19.83 -16.18
C SER A 141 -17.94 19.73 -17.65
N GLN A 142 -17.35 20.59 -18.51
CA GLN A 142 -17.51 20.46 -19.96
C GLN A 142 -16.83 19.22 -20.56
N TRP A 143 -15.93 18.56 -19.82
CA TRP A 143 -15.23 17.36 -20.26
C TRP A 143 -15.89 16.12 -19.66
N PRO A 144 -16.13 15.06 -20.47
CA PRO A 144 -16.68 13.81 -19.97
C PRO A 144 -15.87 13.25 -18.79
N TYR A 145 -16.57 12.75 -17.77
CA TYR A 145 -15.99 12.09 -16.58
C TYR A 145 -15.11 12.96 -15.67
N VAL A 146 -14.93 14.24 -16.02
CA VAL A 146 -14.27 15.23 -15.19
C VAL A 146 -15.31 16.10 -14.52
N TYR A 147 -15.15 16.31 -13.23
CA TYR A 147 -16.04 17.11 -12.39
C TYR A 147 -15.27 18.28 -11.82
N GLU A 148 -15.95 19.40 -11.59
CA GLU A 148 -15.34 20.62 -11.09
C GLU A 148 -16.02 21.14 -9.81
N ALA A 149 -15.23 21.80 -8.98
CA ALA A 149 -15.66 22.59 -7.84
C ALA A 149 -14.80 23.87 -7.75
N PRO A 150 -15.24 24.91 -7.03
CA PRO A 150 -14.39 26.07 -6.75
C PRO A 150 -13.07 25.66 -6.09
N LEU A 151 -11.96 26.25 -6.53
CA LEU A 151 -10.66 25.99 -5.91
C LEU A 151 -10.68 26.52 -4.47
N PRO A 152 -10.34 25.70 -3.46
CA PRO A 152 -10.39 26.14 -2.06
C PRO A 152 -9.21 27.05 -1.72
N GLU A 153 -9.39 27.89 -0.69
CA GLU A 153 -8.29 28.59 -0.01
C GLU A 153 -7.51 27.63 0.92
N LEU A 154 -7.00 26.53 0.36
CA LEU A 154 -6.28 25.48 1.06
C LEU A 154 -5.11 24.98 0.21
N GLU A 155 -3.96 24.71 0.83
CA GLU A 155 -2.87 24.00 0.17
C GLU A 155 -3.29 22.55 -0.11
N LEU A 156 -3.46 22.22 -1.40
CA LEU A 156 -3.80 20.87 -1.84
C LEU A 156 -2.57 19.98 -1.73
N THR A 157 -2.58 19.05 -0.77
CA THR A 157 -1.50 18.11 -0.52
C THR A 157 -1.94 16.68 -0.81
N ASP A 158 -2.67 16.07 0.11
CA ASP A 158 -3.23 14.72 -0.03
C ASP A 158 -4.75 14.87 -0.17
N VAL A 159 -5.32 14.35 -1.26
CA VAL A 159 -6.73 14.52 -1.61
C VAL A 159 -7.37 13.15 -1.77
N TRP A 160 -8.39 12.83 -0.98
CA TRP A 160 -9.11 11.55 -1.04
C TRP A 160 -10.52 11.74 -1.59
N GLU A 161 -11.03 10.77 -2.34
CA GLU A 161 -12.47 10.63 -2.49
C GLU A 161 -13.12 10.43 -1.11
N ALA A 162 -14.09 11.27 -0.76
CA ALA A 162 -14.63 11.30 0.60
C ALA A 162 -15.37 10.02 1.00
N ASP A 163 -15.89 9.28 0.01
CA ASP A 163 -16.65 8.05 0.18
C ASP A 163 -15.78 6.80 0.01
N SER A 164 -15.11 6.63 -1.14
CA SER A 164 -14.31 5.43 -1.43
C SER A 164 -12.97 5.39 -0.69
N LEU A 165 -12.55 6.51 -0.11
CA LEU A 165 -11.27 6.71 0.59
C LEU A 165 -10.03 6.49 -0.30
N VAL A 166 -10.22 6.51 -1.63
CA VAL A 166 -9.13 6.44 -2.60
C VAL A 166 -8.42 7.79 -2.65
N GLU A 167 -7.10 7.77 -2.46
CA GLU A 167 -6.24 8.96 -2.55
C GLU A 167 -6.00 9.30 -4.02
N LEU A 168 -6.54 10.43 -4.45
CA LEU A 168 -6.42 10.95 -5.79
C LEU A 168 -5.03 11.54 -6.01
N GLN A 169 -4.47 11.28 -7.18
CA GLN A 169 -3.16 11.79 -7.54
C GLN A 169 -3.25 13.13 -8.28
N ASN A 170 -2.36 14.08 -7.98
CA ASN A 170 -2.31 15.37 -8.68
C ASN A 170 -1.86 15.17 -10.13
N ALA A 171 -2.75 15.32 -11.11
CA ALA A 171 -2.53 15.17 -12.54
C ALA A 171 -1.62 16.25 -13.16
N THR A 172 -1.44 17.40 -12.48
CA THR A 172 -0.60 18.55 -12.88
C THR A 172 -1.04 19.33 -14.11
N SER A 173 -1.90 18.76 -14.95
CA SER A 173 -2.47 19.42 -16.10
C SER A 173 -3.90 18.94 -16.37
N LEU A 174 -4.64 19.78 -17.09
CA LEU A 174 -5.98 19.46 -17.56
C LEU A 174 -6.01 18.20 -18.43
N ASP A 175 -5.03 18.03 -19.31
CA ASP A 175 -4.99 16.88 -20.22
C ASP A 175 -4.80 15.56 -19.45
N ARG A 176 -3.97 15.56 -18.39
CA ARG A 176 -3.80 14.36 -17.56
C ARG A 176 -5.02 14.03 -16.72
N VAL A 177 -5.70 15.01 -16.12
CA VAL A 177 -6.91 14.70 -15.31
C VAL A 177 -8.02 14.12 -16.18
N ARG A 178 -8.12 14.54 -17.45
CA ARG A 178 -9.06 13.97 -18.41
C ARG A 178 -8.74 12.51 -18.76
N GLU A 179 -7.48 12.18 -18.92
CA GLU A 179 -7.03 10.84 -19.33
C GLU A 179 -6.93 9.84 -18.16
N LEU A 180 -6.81 10.33 -16.92
CA LEU A 180 -6.45 9.48 -15.79
C LEU A 180 -7.52 9.48 -14.70
N PRO A 181 -8.38 8.44 -14.63
CA PRO A 181 -9.24 8.22 -13.48
C PRO A 181 -8.45 8.10 -12.18
N GLY A 182 -8.99 8.60 -11.07
CA GLY A 182 -8.29 8.66 -9.78
C GLY A 182 -7.29 9.82 -9.68
N THR A 183 -7.53 10.93 -10.38
CA THR A 183 -6.65 12.11 -10.35
C THR A 183 -7.38 13.43 -10.16
N TRP A 184 -6.64 14.48 -9.81
CA TRP A 184 -7.14 15.85 -9.67
C TRP A 184 -6.20 16.89 -10.28
N PHE A 185 -6.71 18.06 -10.67
CA PHE A 185 -5.92 19.18 -11.17
C PHE A 185 -6.47 20.52 -10.66
N ALA A 186 -5.60 21.35 -10.11
CA ALA A 186 -5.92 22.71 -9.70
C ALA A 186 -5.70 23.69 -10.85
N ASP A 187 -6.78 24.11 -11.51
CA ASP A 187 -6.79 25.18 -12.49
C ASP A 187 -6.77 26.54 -11.77
N THR A 188 -5.58 27.00 -11.39
CA THR A 188 -5.39 28.27 -10.67
C THR A 188 -5.77 29.49 -11.49
N ALA A 189 -5.62 29.42 -12.82
CA ALA A 189 -6.03 30.49 -13.73
C ALA A 189 -7.56 30.61 -13.81
N GLY A 190 -8.27 29.49 -13.82
CA GLY A 190 -9.73 29.43 -13.82
C GLY A 190 -10.38 29.45 -12.43
N GLY A 191 -9.61 29.30 -11.35
CA GLY A 191 -10.12 29.23 -9.97
C GLY A 191 -10.92 27.95 -9.68
N ARG A 192 -10.57 26.82 -10.30
CA ARG A 192 -11.31 25.55 -10.20
C ARG A 192 -10.43 24.38 -9.77
N LEU A 193 -11.00 23.44 -9.04
CA LEU A 193 -10.46 22.11 -8.80
C LEU A 193 -11.19 21.12 -9.71
N LEU A 194 -10.46 20.40 -10.55
CA LEU A 194 -10.96 19.36 -11.43
C LEU A 194 -10.61 17.99 -10.86
N VAL A 195 -11.57 17.06 -10.89
CA VAL A 195 -11.40 15.69 -10.40
C VAL A 195 -11.94 14.70 -11.43
N HIS A 196 -11.17 13.63 -11.66
CA HIS A 196 -11.63 12.43 -12.36
C HIS A 196 -11.67 11.30 -11.33
N PHE A 197 -12.87 10.92 -10.90
CA PHE A 197 -13.07 9.87 -9.90
C PHE A 197 -12.60 8.50 -10.41
N SER A 198 -12.09 7.69 -9.49
CA SER A 198 -11.43 6.40 -9.74
C SER A 198 -12.39 5.25 -10.05
N ASP A 199 -13.65 5.40 -9.69
CA ASP A 199 -14.65 4.33 -9.69
C ASP A 199 -15.67 4.42 -10.83
N GLY A 200 -15.55 5.42 -11.70
CA GLY A 200 -16.41 5.63 -12.86
C GLY A 200 -17.85 6.03 -12.53
N ARG A 201 -18.20 6.23 -11.24
CA ARG A 201 -19.53 6.71 -10.84
C ARG A 201 -19.66 8.22 -11.08
N PRO A 202 -20.88 8.74 -11.30
CA PRO A 202 -21.10 10.17 -11.40
C PRO A 202 -20.54 10.94 -10.19
N GLY A 203 -19.96 12.10 -10.46
CA GLY A 203 -19.32 12.98 -9.49
C GLY A 203 -20.24 14.04 -8.90
N ASP A 204 -21.43 14.23 -9.47
CA ASP A 204 -22.37 15.27 -9.04
C ASP A 204 -22.77 15.08 -7.57
N GLY A 205 -22.58 16.12 -6.76
CA GLY A 205 -22.88 16.09 -5.33
C GLY A 205 -21.85 15.37 -4.46
N ARG A 206 -20.83 14.72 -5.04
CA ARG A 206 -19.73 14.09 -4.29
C ARG A 206 -18.77 15.14 -3.74
N TYR A 207 -17.94 14.70 -2.80
CA TYR A 207 -16.90 15.49 -2.17
C TYR A 207 -15.56 14.76 -2.27
N VAL A 208 -14.48 15.54 -2.21
CA VAL A 208 -13.16 15.04 -1.85
C VAL A 208 -12.78 15.59 -0.48
N GLU A 209 -11.89 14.93 0.25
CA GLU A 209 -11.32 15.45 1.49
C GLU A 209 -9.82 15.74 1.26
N CYS A 210 -9.35 16.93 1.63
CA CYS A 210 -7.94 17.31 1.52
C CYS A 210 -7.30 17.47 2.90
N ARG A 211 -6.13 16.87 3.10
CA ARG A 211 -5.40 16.95 4.38
C ARG A 211 -5.13 18.40 4.77
N ARG A 212 -5.41 18.71 6.04
CA ARG A 212 -5.12 19.98 6.70
C ARG A 212 -4.11 19.86 7.83
N VAL A 213 -4.04 18.69 8.46
CA VAL A 213 -3.16 18.42 9.60
C VAL A 213 -2.39 17.13 9.34
N GLN A 214 -1.10 17.09 9.68
CA GLN A 214 -0.26 15.91 9.47
C GLN A 214 -0.60 14.78 10.44
N THR A 215 -0.73 15.08 11.72
CA THR A 215 -0.93 14.08 12.77
C THR A 215 -2.31 14.26 13.39
N GLY A 216 -3.08 13.17 13.50
CA GLY A 216 -4.38 13.20 14.20
C GLY A 216 -4.23 13.56 15.67
N MET A 217 -3.43 12.78 16.42
CA MET A 217 -3.07 13.09 17.80
C MET A 217 -1.63 12.70 18.13
N ALA A 218 -0.87 13.64 18.70
CA ALA A 218 0.47 13.39 19.22
C ALA A 218 0.44 13.16 20.74
N LEU A 219 1.00 12.04 21.18
CA LEU A 219 1.26 11.70 22.58
C LEU A 219 2.75 11.94 22.88
N THR A 220 3.04 13.07 23.52
CA THR A 220 4.41 13.42 23.96
C THR A 220 4.58 13.27 25.47
N GLY A 221 3.48 13.31 26.22
CA GLY A 221 3.45 12.96 27.64
C GLY A 221 3.54 11.44 27.86
N ALA A 222 3.77 11.05 29.12
CA ALA A 222 3.73 9.67 29.57
C ALA A 222 2.38 9.33 30.23
N TYR A 223 2.07 8.04 30.40
CA TYR A 223 0.89 7.56 31.15
C TYR A 223 -0.45 8.12 30.64
N THR A 224 -0.64 8.16 29.32
CA THR A 224 -1.94 8.46 28.68
C THR A 224 -2.61 7.17 28.21
N HIS A 225 -3.91 7.02 28.48
CA HIS A 225 -4.77 5.97 27.93
C HIS A 225 -5.68 6.55 26.86
N LEU A 226 -5.43 6.23 25.60
CA LEU A 226 -6.28 6.58 24.47
C LEU A 226 -7.14 5.37 24.10
N ARG A 227 -8.48 5.53 24.11
CA ARG A 227 -9.40 4.40 23.92
C ARG A 227 -10.58 4.70 22.98
N GLY A 228 -10.86 3.79 22.05
CA GLY A 228 -12.13 3.80 21.29
C GLY A 228 -12.26 4.90 20.24
N ILE A 229 -11.16 5.54 19.82
CA ILE A 229 -11.17 6.71 18.93
C ILE A 229 -10.63 6.33 17.55
N TRP A 230 -11.26 6.85 16.51
CA TRP A 230 -10.91 6.56 15.13
C TRP A 230 -10.18 7.75 14.49
N PHE A 231 -9.15 7.48 13.69
CA PHE A 231 -8.29 8.50 13.09
C PHE A 231 -8.15 8.30 11.59
N LYS A 232 -8.38 9.36 10.81
CA LYS A 232 -8.23 9.31 9.34
C LYS A 232 -7.60 10.55 8.71
N HIS A 233 -7.09 10.36 7.50
CA HIS A 233 -6.57 11.40 6.59
C HIS A 233 -5.36 12.21 7.13
N GLY A 234 -4.66 11.71 8.15
CA GLY A 234 -3.35 12.22 8.53
C GLY A 234 -2.25 11.62 7.66
N TRP A 235 -1.01 12.06 7.83
CA TRP A 235 0.15 11.20 7.60
C TRP A 235 0.09 10.02 8.55
N GLU A 236 -0.14 10.34 9.82
CA GLU A 236 -0.44 9.37 10.85
C GLU A 236 -1.66 9.75 11.69
N GLY A 237 -2.42 8.74 12.09
CA GLY A 237 -3.53 8.91 13.00
C GLY A 237 -3.03 9.27 14.40
N VAL A 238 -2.12 8.45 14.93
CA VAL A 238 -1.51 8.66 16.26
C VAL A 238 0.02 8.66 16.17
N LEU A 239 0.65 9.61 16.85
CA LEU A 239 2.10 9.68 17.01
C LEU A 239 2.48 9.59 18.48
N ILE A 240 3.18 8.54 18.90
CA ILE A 240 3.87 8.49 20.19
C ILE A 240 5.31 8.92 19.97
N LYS A 241 5.68 10.09 20.52
CA LYS A 241 7.00 10.69 20.34
C LYS A 241 7.65 10.94 21.69
N GLY A 242 8.61 10.09 22.08
CA GLY A 242 9.27 10.11 23.39
C GLY A 242 8.36 9.79 24.59
N GLY A 243 7.03 9.78 24.41
CA GLY A 243 6.08 9.38 25.43
C GLY A 243 6.28 7.91 25.83
N GLN A 244 6.35 7.66 27.13
CA GLN A 244 6.53 6.33 27.71
C GLN A 244 5.28 5.88 28.45
N HIS A 245 5.06 4.58 28.57
CA HIS A 245 3.93 4.04 29.33
C HIS A 245 2.57 4.56 28.84
N ASN A 246 2.40 4.82 27.55
CA ASN A 246 1.08 5.14 26.98
C ASN A 246 0.36 3.87 26.54
N THR A 247 -0.96 3.85 26.68
CA THR A 247 -1.84 2.78 26.19
C THR A 247 -2.69 3.34 25.05
N VAL A 248 -2.62 2.72 23.87
CA VAL A 248 -3.53 2.98 22.75
C VAL A 248 -4.34 1.72 22.50
N GLU A 249 -5.65 1.80 22.74
CA GLU A 249 -6.52 0.65 22.81
C GLU A 249 -7.85 0.85 22.07
N ASP A 250 -8.37 -0.21 21.44
CA ASP A 250 -9.68 -0.21 20.77
C ASP A 250 -9.84 0.95 19.74
N CYS A 251 -8.73 1.48 19.21
CA CYS A 251 -8.73 2.58 18.24
C CYS A 251 -8.69 2.06 16.80
N ALA A 252 -9.11 2.90 15.85
CA ALA A 252 -9.01 2.59 14.43
C ALA A 252 -8.18 3.64 13.67
N PHE A 253 -7.35 3.20 12.73
CA PHE A 253 -6.53 4.09 11.89
C PHE A 253 -6.74 3.74 10.42
N PHE A 254 -7.30 4.67 9.64
CA PHE A 254 -7.60 4.39 8.25
C PHE A 254 -7.48 5.56 7.31
N ALA A 255 -7.20 5.26 6.03
CA ALA A 255 -7.01 6.27 4.99
C ALA A 255 -5.97 7.36 5.37
N ASN A 256 -4.95 7.01 6.15
CA ASN A 256 -3.84 7.93 6.41
C ASN A 256 -2.83 7.79 5.27
N SER A 257 -2.26 8.88 4.77
CA SER A 257 -1.35 8.83 3.61
C SER A 257 -0.05 8.10 3.91
N GLN A 258 0.44 8.07 5.15
CA GLN A 258 1.66 7.33 5.50
C GLN A 258 1.41 6.04 6.29
N HIS A 259 0.99 6.17 7.55
CA HIS A 259 0.82 5.05 8.49
C HIS A 259 -0.36 5.29 9.42
N GLY A 260 -0.89 4.22 10.04
CA GLY A 260 -1.92 4.37 11.07
C GLY A 260 -1.39 5.04 12.34
N MET A 261 -0.26 4.53 12.85
CA MET A 261 0.38 4.97 14.08
C MET A 261 1.91 4.89 13.99
N SER A 262 2.59 5.87 14.61
CA SER A 262 4.04 5.92 14.75
C SER A 262 4.49 5.86 16.21
N ILE A 263 5.54 5.09 16.50
CA ILE A 263 6.22 5.05 17.80
C ILE A 263 7.70 5.35 17.58
N ARG A 264 8.17 6.51 18.03
CA ARG A 264 9.53 6.99 17.72
C ARG A 264 10.13 7.86 18.81
N ASP A 265 11.41 8.16 18.64
CA ASP A 265 12.19 9.08 19.48
C ASP A 265 12.19 8.63 20.95
N GLU A 266 12.64 7.40 21.22
CA GLU A 266 12.71 6.79 22.57
C GLU A 266 11.35 6.57 23.26
N ALA A 267 10.27 6.41 22.47
CA ALA A 267 8.96 6.01 22.97
C ALA A 267 8.98 4.53 23.39
N ASN A 268 9.13 4.30 24.70
CA ASN A 268 9.36 2.99 25.29
C ASN A 268 8.23 2.57 26.23
N ARG A 269 8.05 1.25 26.42
CA ARG A 269 7.07 0.68 27.37
C ARG A 269 5.62 1.06 27.07
N ASN A 270 5.31 1.36 25.81
CA ASN A 270 3.94 1.63 25.39
C ASN A 270 3.20 0.32 25.13
N LEU A 271 1.88 0.34 25.34
CA LEU A 271 0.95 -0.74 25.07
C LEU A 271 0.05 -0.34 23.90
N VAL A 272 0.00 -1.19 22.88
CA VAL A 272 -0.84 -1.01 21.69
C VAL A 272 -1.72 -2.25 21.58
N ARG A 273 -3.00 -2.12 21.92
CA ARG A 273 -3.89 -3.26 22.11
C ARG A 273 -5.17 -3.16 21.30
N ASN A 274 -5.59 -4.25 20.65
CA ASN A 274 -6.91 -4.36 20.01
C ASN A 274 -7.24 -3.24 19.01
N ASN A 275 -6.23 -2.65 18.38
CA ASN A 275 -6.45 -1.58 17.40
C ASN A 275 -6.68 -2.16 16.01
N TYR A 276 -7.42 -1.41 15.19
CA TYR A 276 -7.74 -1.75 13.82
C TYR A 276 -7.05 -0.82 12.82
N GLY A 277 -6.42 -1.37 11.80
CA GLY A 277 -5.81 -0.58 10.73
C GLY A 277 -6.23 -1.03 9.35
N PHE A 278 -6.53 -0.07 8.46
CA PHE A 278 -6.98 -0.33 7.09
C PHE A 278 -6.58 0.82 6.16
N ALA A 279 -6.24 0.55 4.89
CA ALA A 279 -5.96 1.61 3.90
C ALA A 279 -4.92 2.66 4.34
N ASN A 280 -3.79 2.24 4.92
CA ASN A 280 -2.64 3.08 5.24
C ASN A 280 -1.47 2.72 4.29
N PRO A 281 -1.36 3.35 3.09
CA PRO A 281 -0.78 2.74 1.90
C PRO A 281 0.75 2.83 1.80
N LEU A 282 1.46 3.69 2.55
CA LEU A 282 2.93 3.78 2.46
C LEU A 282 3.66 2.87 3.46
N ARG A 283 3.24 2.85 4.72
CA ARG A 283 3.95 2.18 5.84
C ARG A 283 3.02 1.37 6.75
N GLY A 284 1.77 1.14 6.34
CA GLY A 284 0.82 0.27 7.03
C GLY A 284 0.31 0.81 8.36
N THR A 285 -0.21 -0.07 9.21
CA THR A 285 -0.91 0.35 10.43
C THR A 285 0.04 0.86 11.49
N VAL A 286 1.18 0.20 11.73
CA VAL A 286 2.12 0.60 12.79
C VAL A 286 3.55 0.62 12.29
N ILE A 287 4.27 1.70 12.58
CA ILE A 287 5.71 1.79 12.38
C ILE A 287 6.42 2.21 13.67
N MET A 288 7.46 1.47 14.02
CA MET A 288 8.37 1.81 15.12
C MET A 288 9.76 2.13 14.58
N HIS A 289 10.37 3.22 15.06
CA HIS A 289 11.72 3.64 14.66
C HIS A 289 12.37 4.55 15.72
N GLY A 290 13.55 5.12 15.45
CA GLY A 290 14.15 6.16 16.30
C GLY A 290 14.49 5.68 17.71
N SER A 291 15.11 4.50 17.83
CA SER A 291 15.52 3.87 19.10
C SER A 291 14.39 3.48 20.06
N SER A 292 13.12 3.54 19.64
CA SER A 292 11.97 3.09 20.43
C SER A 292 11.97 1.57 20.65
N HIS A 293 11.98 1.15 21.92
CA HIS A 293 12.20 -0.23 22.33
C HIS A 293 11.29 -0.62 23.51
N HIS A 294 11.23 -1.91 23.83
CA HIS A 294 10.44 -2.45 24.95
C HIS A 294 8.95 -2.05 24.89
N ASN A 295 8.34 -2.02 23.71
CA ASN A 295 6.90 -1.80 23.52
C ASN A 295 6.16 -3.12 23.31
N LEU A 296 4.88 -3.18 23.70
CA LEU A 296 4.02 -4.35 23.51
C LEU A 296 2.88 -4.03 22.54
N LEU A 297 2.82 -4.77 21.44
CA LEU A 297 1.77 -4.73 20.44
C LEU A 297 1.01 -6.05 20.47
N THR A 298 -0.24 -6.02 20.89
CA THR A 298 -1.05 -7.24 21.07
C THR A 298 -2.50 -7.13 20.63
N GLY A 299 -3.07 -8.19 20.07
CA GLY A 299 -4.48 -8.23 19.66
C GLY A 299 -4.84 -7.27 18.51
N ASN A 300 -3.87 -6.61 17.88
CA ASN A 300 -4.15 -5.65 16.81
C ASN A 300 -4.45 -6.38 15.51
N ARG A 301 -5.33 -5.79 14.69
CA ARG A 301 -5.66 -6.28 13.36
C ARG A 301 -5.30 -5.23 12.31
N CYS A 302 -4.45 -5.61 11.37
CA CYS A 302 -4.10 -4.82 10.21
C CYS A 302 -4.67 -5.51 8.97
N ASP A 303 -5.68 -4.91 8.37
CA ASP A 303 -6.27 -5.38 7.12
C ASP A 303 -5.62 -4.70 5.90
N PRO A 304 -5.86 -5.21 4.68
CA PRO A 304 -5.12 -4.79 3.51
C PRO A 304 -5.19 -3.28 3.29
N SER A 305 -4.05 -2.67 2.97
CA SER A 305 -4.05 -1.32 2.42
C SER A 305 -3.80 -1.39 0.92
N PRO A 306 -4.83 -1.63 0.09
CA PRO A 306 -4.66 -1.59 -1.35
C PRO A 306 -4.08 -0.22 -1.74
N PRO A 307 -3.28 -0.15 -2.82
CA PRO A 307 -2.78 1.11 -3.31
C PRO A 307 -3.95 2.06 -3.54
N THR A 308 -3.93 3.17 -2.83
CA THR A 308 -4.89 4.25 -2.95
C THR A 308 -4.53 5.17 -4.12
N VAL A 309 -3.25 5.22 -4.51
CA VAL A 309 -2.73 6.02 -5.63
C VAL A 309 -2.49 5.19 -6.89
N ARG A 310 -2.46 5.85 -8.06
CA ARG A 310 -2.25 5.19 -9.36
C ARG A 310 -0.87 4.57 -9.53
N THR A 311 0.20 5.25 -9.09
CA THR A 311 1.59 4.78 -9.22
C THR A 311 1.77 3.39 -8.64
N ARG A 312 2.78 2.64 -9.09
CA ARG A 312 3.23 1.42 -8.40
C ARG A 312 3.60 1.81 -6.97
N ALA A 313 2.64 1.68 -6.06
CA ALA A 313 2.79 2.03 -4.66
C ALA A 313 4.02 1.28 -4.13
N SER A 314 4.78 2.00 -3.31
CA SER A 314 6.06 1.57 -2.78
C SER A 314 6.12 0.06 -2.48
N ASP A 315 7.17 -0.63 -2.91
CA ASP A 315 7.58 -1.98 -2.44
C ASP A 315 7.86 -2.04 -0.92
N PHE A 316 7.37 -1.05 -0.17
CA PHE A 316 7.67 -0.77 1.22
C PHE A 316 6.44 -0.72 2.12
N HIS A 317 5.24 -0.98 1.60
CA HIS A 317 4.02 -1.07 2.40
C HIS A 317 3.99 -2.39 3.16
N TYR A 318 4.02 -2.36 4.50
CA TYR A 318 3.89 -3.56 5.33
C TYR A 318 2.89 -3.27 6.44
N ALA A 319 2.04 -4.23 6.78
CA ALA A 319 1.01 -4.05 7.80
C ALA A 319 1.59 -3.57 9.15
N MET A 320 2.76 -4.08 9.54
CA MET A 320 3.57 -3.56 10.64
C MET A 320 5.07 -3.51 10.32
N ASN A 321 5.76 -2.53 10.88
CA ASN A 321 7.14 -2.19 10.61
C ASN A 321 7.96 -1.99 11.90
N ASN A 322 9.13 -2.63 12.00
CA ASN A 322 10.07 -2.47 13.13
C ASN A 322 11.46 -1.99 12.65
N TYR A 323 11.78 -0.71 12.89
CA TYR A 323 12.99 -0.01 12.44
C TYR A 323 13.86 0.52 13.60
N SER A 324 13.79 -0.11 14.77
CA SER A 324 14.26 0.52 16.01
C SER A 324 15.76 0.40 16.34
N GLY A 325 16.61 -0.17 15.47
CA GLY A 325 18.10 -0.06 15.49
C GLY A 325 18.79 0.12 16.86
N ALA A 326 19.41 -0.95 17.37
CA ALA A 326 19.88 -1.19 18.76
C ALA A 326 20.40 -0.01 19.63
N THR A 327 19.76 0.19 20.79
CA THR A 327 20.18 -0.20 22.17
C THR A 327 18.89 -0.43 23.02
N GLY A 328 18.91 -1.27 24.07
CA GLY A 328 17.73 -1.52 24.96
C GLY A 328 16.97 -2.86 24.74
N PRO A 329 15.96 -3.20 25.58
CA PRO A 329 15.17 -4.44 25.46
C PRO A 329 14.24 -4.45 24.25
N GLY A 330 14.02 -5.63 23.67
CA GLY A 330 13.28 -5.79 22.42
C GLY A 330 11.79 -5.45 22.47
N ASN A 331 11.22 -5.17 21.31
CA ASN A 331 9.78 -4.98 21.16
C ASN A 331 9.05 -6.34 21.14
N MET A 332 7.80 -6.36 21.58
CA MET A 332 6.96 -7.55 21.63
C MET A 332 5.77 -7.42 20.68
N PHE A 333 5.63 -8.35 19.75
CA PHE A 333 4.49 -8.46 18.83
C PHE A 333 3.79 -9.78 19.11
N ILE A 334 2.65 -9.73 19.80
CA ILE A 334 2.03 -10.93 20.36
C ILE A 334 0.55 -11.00 20.00
N GLY A 335 0.12 -12.02 19.26
CA GLY A 335 -1.31 -12.23 19.03
C GLY A 335 -1.95 -11.23 18.04
N ASN A 336 -1.19 -10.71 17.06
CA ASN A 336 -1.71 -9.78 16.06
C ASN A 336 -2.15 -10.51 14.79
N ILE A 337 -3.16 -9.96 14.10
CA ILE A 337 -3.60 -10.39 12.77
C ILE A 337 -3.05 -9.39 11.74
N LEU A 338 -2.08 -9.82 10.96
CA LEU A 338 -1.42 -9.05 9.90
C LEU A 338 -1.95 -9.56 8.55
N ASN A 339 -3.15 -9.11 8.21
CA ASN A 339 -3.86 -9.51 7.00
C ASN A 339 -3.52 -8.56 5.84
N ASP A 340 -2.32 -8.69 5.28
CA ASP A 340 -1.89 -7.91 4.13
C ASP A 340 -0.87 -8.69 3.29
N SER A 341 -0.81 -8.39 1.99
CA SER A 341 0.13 -8.97 1.02
C SER A 341 1.59 -8.87 1.48
N LEU A 342 1.91 -7.83 2.25
CA LEU A 342 3.16 -7.61 2.95
C LEU A 342 2.84 -7.44 4.45
N SER A 343 2.96 -8.52 5.22
CA SER A 343 2.43 -8.57 6.58
C SER A 343 3.35 -7.91 7.60
N PHE A 344 4.65 -8.21 7.58
CA PHE A 344 5.59 -7.71 8.58
C PHE A 344 6.96 -7.41 8.00
N ARG A 345 7.54 -6.29 8.40
CA ARG A 345 8.93 -5.93 8.05
C ARG A 345 9.77 -5.64 9.28
N TRP A 346 10.99 -6.16 9.22
CA TRP A 346 12.01 -6.02 10.24
C TRP A 346 13.32 -5.41 9.71
N LYS A 347 13.80 -4.29 10.28
CA LYS A 347 14.98 -3.59 9.75
C LYS A 347 15.77 -2.64 10.69
N PRO A 348 16.92 -3.05 11.25
CA PRO A 348 17.16 -4.32 11.95
C PRO A 348 16.44 -4.34 13.32
N PRO A 349 16.30 -5.52 13.96
CA PRO A 349 15.77 -5.63 15.32
C PRO A 349 16.53 -4.85 16.40
N VAL A 350 15.82 -4.59 17.49
CA VAL A 350 16.42 -4.42 18.82
C VAL A 350 16.63 -5.81 19.44
N LYS A 351 17.68 -5.97 20.25
CA LYS A 351 18.01 -7.21 20.97
C LYS A 351 16.82 -7.73 21.78
N GLY A 352 16.55 -9.03 21.76
CA GLY A 352 15.45 -9.65 22.52
C GLY A 352 14.04 -9.38 21.98
N THR A 353 13.91 -8.95 20.72
CA THR A 353 12.58 -8.71 20.13
C THR A 353 11.85 -10.04 19.88
N VAL A 354 10.54 -10.06 20.17
CA VAL A 354 9.71 -11.26 20.09
C VAL A 354 8.56 -11.06 19.12
N PHE A 355 8.38 -12.02 18.21
CA PHE A 355 7.26 -12.14 17.29
C PHE A 355 6.57 -13.48 17.55
N GLU A 356 5.45 -13.44 18.27
CA GLU A 356 4.80 -14.62 18.83
C GLU A 356 3.28 -14.63 18.60
N ARG A 357 2.69 -15.79 18.30
CA ARG A 357 1.23 -15.93 18.18
C ARG A 357 0.57 -15.01 17.15
N ASN A 358 1.33 -14.51 16.17
CA ASN A 358 0.79 -13.68 15.11
C ASN A 358 0.31 -14.53 13.94
N ILE A 359 -0.68 -13.99 13.22
CA ILE A 359 -1.15 -14.49 11.94
C ILE A 359 -0.66 -13.52 10.87
N ALA A 360 0.13 -14.01 9.92
CA ALA A 360 0.61 -13.25 8.77
C ALA A 360 0.12 -13.91 7.49
N THR A 361 -0.78 -13.24 6.75
CA THR A 361 -1.37 -13.80 5.53
C THR A 361 -0.50 -13.58 4.29
N GLY A 362 0.36 -12.57 4.31
CA GLY A 362 1.30 -12.23 3.25
C GLY A 362 2.76 -12.29 3.70
N SER A 363 3.66 -11.75 2.88
CA SER A 363 5.09 -11.97 3.02
C SER A 363 5.69 -11.24 4.22
N ILE A 364 6.70 -11.87 4.82
CA ILE A 364 7.51 -11.27 5.88
C ILE A 364 8.90 -10.96 5.33
N TYR A 365 9.42 -9.79 5.63
CA TYR A 365 10.80 -9.42 5.32
C TYR A 365 11.60 -9.22 6.60
N SER A 366 12.76 -9.87 6.68
CA SER A 366 13.66 -9.77 7.82
C SER A 366 15.08 -9.43 7.39
N GLN A 367 15.59 -8.28 7.84
CA GLN A 367 17.00 -7.93 7.73
C GLN A 367 17.77 -8.44 8.96
N SER A 368 18.91 -9.09 8.73
CA SER A 368 19.83 -9.56 9.75
C SER A 368 20.37 -8.40 10.59
N ALA A 369 20.51 -8.62 11.89
CA ALA A 369 21.18 -7.65 12.75
C ALA A 369 22.68 -7.93 12.77
N ALA A 370 23.50 -6.88 12.67
CA ALA A 370 24.95 -6.94 12.79
C ALA A 370 25.38 -6.46 14.19
N TRP A 371 25.10 -7.24 15.24
CA TRP A 371 25.58 -6.94 16.60
C TRP A 371 26.95 -7.60 16.84
N ALA A 372 27.87 -6.90 17.48
CA ALA A 372 29.23 -7.40 17.76
C ALA A 372 29.35 -8.19 19.08
N ASP A 373 28.36 -8.08 19.98
CA ASP A 373 28.39 -8.51 21.39
C ASP A 373 27.20 -9.43 21.76
N ARG A 374 27.03 -10.51 21.00
CA ARG A 374 25.81 -11.33 21.07
C ARG A 374 25.83 -12.30 22.25
N VAL A 375 24.71 -12.39 22.97
CA VAL A 375 24.47 -13.38 24.02
C VAL A 375 23.11 -14.06 23.82
N PRO A 376 22.89 -15.30 24.28
CA PRO A 376 21.65 -16.04 24.07
C PRO A 376 20.38 -15.29 24.52
N GLU A 377 20.47 -14.43 25.53
CA GLU A 377 19.34 -13.64 26.03
C GLU A 377 18.91 -12.51 25.06
N ASP A 378 19.79 -12.11 24.13
CA ASP A 378 19.53 -11.07 23.13
C ASP A 378 18.83 -11.63 21.87
N ARG A 379 18.53 -12.94 21.84
CA ARG A 379 17.99 -13.61 20.67
C ARG A 379 16.69 -12.97 20.18
N THR A 380 16.59 -12.88 18.87
CA THR A 380 15.36 -12.55 18.19
C THR A 380 14.49 -13.79 18.09
N VAL A 381 13.25 -13.73 18.59
CA VAL A 381 12.39 -14.92 18.70
C VAL A 381 11.20 -14.81 17.75
N MET A 382 11.08 -15.75 16.81
CA MET A 382 9.86 -16.00 16.04
C MET A 382 9.28 -17.34 16.47
N ARG A 383 8.17 -17.32 17.21
CA ARG A 383 7.58 -18.58 17.70
C ARG A 383 6.07 -18.65 17.63
N ASN A 384 5.56 -19.86 17.46
CA ASN A 384 4.12 -20.14 17.53
C ASN A 384 3.33 -19.15 16.65
N ASN A 385 3.73 -18.93 15.40
CA ASN A 385 3.01 -18.05 14.46
C ASN A 385 2.33 -18.87 13.36
N VAL A 386 1.36 -18.28 12.67
CA VAL A 386 0.80 -18.79 11.42
C VAL A 386 1.25 -17.86 10.29
N MET A 387 2.07 -18.37 9.37
CA MET A 387 2.61 -17.59 8.26
C MET A 387 2.22 -18.27 6.95
N LEU A 388 1.34 -17.65 6.19
CA LEU A 388 0.75 -18.28 5.00
C LEU A 388 1.60 -18.08 3.74
N ALA A 389 2.35 -16.98 3.65
CA ALA A 389 3.23 -16.68 2.51
C ALA A 389 4.72 -16.79 2.87
N GLY A 390 5.59 -16.51 1.89
CA GLY A 390 7.03 -16.65 2.05
C GLY A 390 7.69 -15.62 2.97
N ILE A 391 8.80 -16.04 3.59
CA ILE A 391 9.67 -15.21 4.42
C ILE A 391 10.98 -14.94 3.66
N ALA A 392 11.30 -13.67 3.46
CA ALA A 392 12.58 -13.26 2.89
C ALA A 392 13.61 -13.02 3.99
N TRP A 393 14.63 -13.89 4.03
CA TRP A 393 15.79 -13.79 4.91
C TRP A 393 17.02 -13.30 4.15
N GLN A 394 17.88 -12.50 4.80
CA GLN A 394 19.18 -12.11 4.24
C GLN A 394 20.31 -13.12 4.50
N ASP A 395 20.17 -14.02 5.47
CA ASP A 395 21.20 -15.00 5.85
C ASP A 395 20.90 -16.41 5.29
N GLU A 396 21.93 -17.26 5.21
CA GLU A 396 21.77 -18.70 4.94
C GLU A 396 20.96 -19.37 6.06
N LEU A 397 19.90 -20.09 5.67
CA LEU A 397 19.08 -20.90 6.56
C LEU A 397 19.52 -22.37 6.54
N PRO A 398 19.37 -23.12 7.64
CA PRO A 398 19.62 -24.56 7.62
C PRO A 398 18.59 -25.27 6.73
N ASP A 399 19.04 -26.28 5.97
CA ASP A 399 18.16 -27.23 5.29
C ASP A 399 17.49 -28.14 6.33
N SER A 400 16.42 -27.62 6.93
CA SER A 400 15.70 -28.21 8.07
C SER A 400 14.36 -28.82 7.66
N GLY A 401 14.14 -29.01 6.35
CA GLY A 401 12.88 -29.49 5.79
C GLY A 401 11.71 -28.51 5.94
N GLY A 402 10.52 -28.91 5.50
CA GLY A 402 9.34 -28.03 5.33
C GLY A 402 8.76 -27.37 6.59
N ASN A 403 9.32 -27.60 7.78
CA ASN A 403 8.83 -27.04 9.05
C ASN A 403 9.84 -26.17 9.80
N GLY A 404 11.11 -26.13 9.37
CA GLY A 404 12.04 -25.05 9.72
C GLY A 404 12.36 -24.82 11.21
N GLU A 405 12.28 -25.84 12.07
CA GLU A 405 12.57 -25.68 13.51
C GLU A 405 14.07 -25.53 13.75
N TRP A 406 14.52 -24.36 14.22
CA TRP A 406 15.94 -24.13 14.50
C TRP A 406 16.17 -22.98 15.48
N LEU A 407 17.33 -23.02 16.16
CA LEU A 407 17.90 -21.87 16.83
C LEU A 407 19.41 -21.81 16.60
N ASP A 408 19.97 -20.61 16.67
CA ASP A 408 21.41 -20.35 16.66
C ASP A 408 21.78 -19.38 17.81
N GLU A 409 22.93 -18.72 17.70
CA GLU A 409 23.37 -17.70 18.66
C GLU A 409 22.49 -16.43 18.66
N ASP A 410 21.70 -16.19 17.61
CA ASP A 410 21.04 -14.92 17.31
C ASP A 410 19.52 -14.97 17.27
N LYS A 411 18.99 -16.10 16.81
CA LYS A 411 17.62 -16.23 16.36
C LYS A 411 17.05 -17.55 16.79
N VAL A 412 15.74 -17.53 17.01
CA VAL A 412 14.93 -18.71 17.32
C VAL A 412 13.76 -18.71 16.36
N PHE A 413 13.58 -19.82 15.66
CA PHE A 413 12.41 -20.09 14.86
C PHE A 413 11.80 -21.41 15.33
N VAL A 414 10.68 -21.33 16.08
CA VAL A 414 10.14 -22.52 16.76
C VAL A 414 8.61 -22.59 16.85
N GLY A 415 8.02 -23.75 16.62
CA GLY A 415 6.57 -24.01 16.82
C GLY A 415 5.66 -23.27 15.84
N ASN A 416 6.22 -22.71 14.76
CA ASN A 416 5.48 -21.97 13.75
C ASN A 416 4.79 -22.92 12.74
N PHE A 417 3.68 -22.48 12.16
CA PHE A 417 3.19 -22.99 10.89
C PHE A 417 3.64 -22.06 9.76
N HIS A 418 4.25 -22.63 8.71
CA HIS A 418 4.69 -21.89 7.52
C HIS A 418 4.16 -22.57 6.26
N GLY A 419 3.15 -21.97 5.64
CA GLY A 419 2.51 -22.48 4.43
C GLY A 419 3.26 -22.18 3.14
N ALA A 420 4.15 -21.17 3.14
CA ALA A 420 4.96 -20.76 1.97
C ALA A 420 4.16 -20.51 0.67
N GLY A 421 2.88 -20.14 0.77
CA GLY A 421 1.96 -19.95 -0.34
C GLY A 421 1.31 -21.23 -0.88
N ASP A 422 1.62 -22.39 -0.31
CA ASP A 422 1.05 -23.68 -0.70
C ASP A 422 -0.37 -23.85 -0.13
N ARG A 423 -1.35 -23.83 -1.03
CA ARG A 423 -2.77 -23.97 -0.68
C ARG A 423 -3.11 -25.34 -0.11
N ASP A 424 -2.46 -26.40 -0.58
CA ASP A 424 -2.74 -27.76 -0.12
C ASP A 424 -2.18 -27.96 1.29
N ALA A 425 -1.00 -27.41 1.58
CA ALA A 425 -0.42 -27.42 2.92
C ALA A 425 -1.29 -26.63 3.92
N ILE A 426 -1.80 -25.46 3.51
CA ILE A 426 -2.70 -24.64 4.34
C ILE A 426 -4.02 -25.37 4.61
N ALA A 427 -4.62 -26.01 3.60
CA ALA A 427 -5.84 -26.80 3.78
C ALA A 427 -5.59 -28.02 4.68
N ALA A 428 -4.45 -28.70 4.52
CA ALA A 428 -4.09 -29.86 5.32
C ALA A 428 -3.86 -29.53 6.81
N ALA A 429 -3.58 -28.27 7.15
CA ALA A 429 -3.43 -27.80 8.52
C ALA A 429 -4.74 -27.86 9.33
N ARG A 430 -5.91 -27.89 8.68
CA ARG A 430 -7.24 -27.93 9.34
C ARG A 430 -7.40 -26.85 10.41
N PHE A 431 -7.21 -25.61 9.98
CA PHE A 431 -7.56 -24.44 10.78
C PHE A 431 -9.08 -24.33 10.93
N ALA A 432 -9.51 -23.59 11.95
CA ALA A 432 -10.91 -23.50 12.33
C ALA A 432 -11.77 -22.90 11.23
N ASP A 433 -11.42 -21.70 10.76
CA ASP A 433 -11.99 -21.12 9.54
C ASP A 433 -11.12 -19.97 9.01
N PRO A 434 -10.22 -20.23 8.04
CA PRO A 434 -9.40 -19.20 7.42
C PRO A 434 -10.20 -18.06 6.78
N ALA A 435 -11.46 -18.26 6.37
CA ALA A 435 -12.29 -17.19 5.80
C ALA A 435 -12.66 -16.13 6.85
N TRP A 436 -12.69 -16.50 8.13
CA TRP A 436 -12.85 -15.58 9.26
C TRP A 436 -11.53 -15.16 9.89
N LEU A 437 -10.40 -15.50 9.28
CA LEU A 437 -9.05 -15.35 9.85
C LEU A 437 -8.90 -16.07 11.20
N ASP A 438 -9.65 -17.14 11.42
CA ASP A 438 -9.56 -17.97 12.62
C ASP A 438 -8.66 -19.17 12.38
N PHE A 439 -7.41 -19.04 12.80
CA PHE A 439 -6.38 -20.06 12.62
C PHE A 439 -6.18 -20.93 13.86
N ARG A 440 -7.17 -21.04 14.74
CA ARG A 440 -7.18 -22.07 15.79
C ARG A 440 -7.19 -23.46 15.14
N LEU A 441 -6.59 -24.44 15.80
CA LEU A 441 -6.57 -25.80 15.28
C LEU A 441 -7.88 -26.53 15.59
N GLN A 442 -8.39 -27.28 14.62
CA GLN A 442 -9.45 -28.26 14.88
C GLN A 442 -8.88 -29.43 15.69
N SER A 443 -9.72 -30.12 16.47
CA SER A 443 -9.24 -31.20 17.36
C SER A 443 -8.59 -32.39 16.64
N ASP A 444 -8.84 -32.55 15.34
CA ASP A 444 -8.25 -33.59 14.49
C ASP A 444 -7.22 -33.03 13.48
N SER A 445 -6.71 -31.81 13.72
CA SER A 445 -5.62 -31.23 12.95
C SER A 445 -4.33 -32.02 13.15
N PRO A 446 -3.53 -32.24 12.08
CA PRO A 446 -2.21 -32.87 12.20
C PRO A 446 -1.18 -32.00 12.92
N LEU A 447 -1.49 -30.73 13.22
CA LEU A 447 -0.60 -29.82 13.93
C LEU A 447 -0.74 -29.90 15.46
N VAL A 448 -1.77 -30.58 15.94
CA VAL A 448 -1.98 -30.82 17.38
C VAL A 448 -0.88 -31.74 17.91
N GLY A 449 -0.12 -31.26 18.89
CA GLY A 449 1.02 -31.96 19.49
C GLY A 449 2.23 -32.20 18.58
N ALA A 450 2.27 -31.59 17.39
CA ALA A 450 3.32 -31.85 16.38
C ALA A 450 4.60 -31.03 16.56
N GLY A 451 4.58 -30.03 17.44
CA GLY A 451 5.69 -29.14 17.75
C GLY A 451 6.64 -29.67 18.85
N PRO A 452 7.79 -29.00 19.05
CA PRO A 452 8.77 -29.37 20.07
C PRO A 452 8.16 -29.51 21.47
N GLY A 453 8.51 -30.59 22.16
CA GLY A 453 7.93 -30.92 23.47
C GLY A 453 6.48 -31.41 23.43
N GLY A 454 5.96 -31.80 22.27
CA GLY A 454 4.57 -32.29 22.11
C GLY A 454 3.53 -31.18 22.13
N ARG A 455 3.92 -29.95 21.79
CA ARG A 455 3.05 -28.77 21.75
C ARG A 455 2.40 -28.62 20.38
N ASP A 456 1.29 -27.88 20.33
CA ASP A 456 0.66 -27.52 19.05
C ASP A 456 1.55 -26.57 18.24
N ARG A 457 1.48 -26.67 16.91
CA ARG A 457 2.10 -25.68 16.01
C ARG A 457 1.10 -24.62 15.58
N GLY A 458 1.52 -23.36 15.59
CA GLY A 458 0.72 -22.22 15.16
C GLY A 458 0.46 -21.20 16.28
N ALA A 459 -0.48 -20.29 16.03
CA ALA A 459 -0.69 -19.08 16.83
C ALA A 459 -1.45 -19.27 18.15
N TYR A 460 -2.10 -20.42 18.31
CA TYR A 460 -3.04 -20.64 19.40
C TYR A 460 -2.56 -21.80 20.27
N PRO A 461 -2.22 -21.56 21.55
CA PRO A 461 -1.77 -22.60 22.44
C PRO A 461 -2.94 -23.48 22.93
N GLU A 462 -2.58 -24.63 23.50
CA GLU A 462 -3.48 -25.54 24.21
C GLU A 462 -4.27 -24.77 25.29
N GLY A 463 -5.61 -24.93 25.31
CA GLY A 463 -6.51 -24.18 26.20
C GLY A 463 -7.05 -22.86 25.63
N SER A 464 -6.80 -22.55 24.36
CA SER A 464 -7.55 -21.51 23.63
C SER A 464 -9.06 -21.80 23.67
N SER A 465 -9.89 -20.76 23.58
CA SER A 465 -11.35 -20.96 23.67
C SER A 465 -11.86 -21.94 22.60
N ARG A 466 -12.86 -22.74 22.98
CA ARG A 466 -13.24 -23.93 22.23
C ARG A 466 -13.97 -23.55 20.95
N VAL A 467 -13.60 -24.23 19.86
CA VAL A 467 -14.28 -24.14 18.57
C VAL A 467 -15.22 -25.33 18.42
N LEU A 468 -16.47 -25.04 18.09
CA LEU A 468 -17.53 -26.02 17.88
C LEU A 468 -18.08 -25.92 16.45
N TYR A 469 -18.58 -27.04 15.93
CA TYR A 469 -19.17 -27.15 14.60
C TYR A 469 -20.53 -27.84 14.68
N VAL A 470 -21.49 -27.35 13.90
CA VAL A 470 -22.79 -27.98 13.70
C VAL A 470 -23.11 -28.06 12.22
N GLY A 471 -23.66 -29.18 11.76
CA GLY A 471 -23.97 -29.44 10.36
C GLY A 471 -24.96 -30.59 10.19
N PRO A 472 -25.89 -30.58 9.23
CA PRO A 472 -26.89 -31.63 9.09
C PRO A 472 -26.33 -33.03 8.81
N GLY A 473 -25.08 -33.12 8.31
CA GLY A 473 -24.35 -34.37 8.12
C GLY A 473 -23.64 -34.90 9.38
N GLY A 474 -23.71 -34.18 10.50
CA GLY A 474 -23.06 -34.53 11.76
C GLY A 474 -23.80 -35.59 12.59
N SER A 475 -23.42 -35.71 13.87
CA SER A 475 -24.08 -36.56 14.85
C SER A 475 -24.08 -35.89 16.23
N ASP A 476 -25.21 -35.89 16.93
CA ASP A 476 -25.32 -35.31 18.28
C ASP A 476 -24.58 -36.14 19.36
N GLY A 477 -24.07 -37.33 18.99
CA GLY A 477 -23.12 -38.09 19.79
C GLY A 477 -21.66 -37.66 19.61
N ASN A 478 -21.36 -36.77 18.66
CA ASN A 478 -20.01 -36.24 18.46
C ASN A 478 -19.67 -35.17 19.51
N THR A 479 -18.40 -34.75 19.55
CA THR A 479 -17.91 -33.71 20.46
C THR A 479 -18.13 -32.29 19.95
N GLY A 480 -18.39 -32.12 18.65
CA GLY A 480 -18.49 -30.83 17.98
C GLY A 480 -17.15 -30.17 17.67
N THR A 481 -16.00 -30.77 17.98
CA THR A 481 -14.69 -30.05 18.05
C THR A 481 -13.90 -29.98 16.73
N SER A 482 -14.46 -30.52 15.65
CA SER A 482 -13.94 -30.36 14.28
C SER A 482 -15.07 -30.52 13.27
N GLU A 483 -14.84 -30.13 12.01
CA GLU A 483 -15.82 -30.31 10.91
C GLU A 483 -16.31 -31.76 10.82
N ARG A 484 -15.38 -32.72 10.98
CA ARG A 484 -15.66 -34.17 10.92
C ARG A 484 -16.40 -34.71 12.13
N LEU A 485 -16.33 -34.00 13.25
CA LEU A 485 -16.95 -34.34 14.52
C LEU A 485 -18.07 -33.35 14.87
N ALA A 486 -18.68 -32.71 13.89
CA ALA A 486 -19.74 -31.74 14.12
C ALA A 486 -21.00 -32.36 14.77
N PHE A 487 -21.72 -31.55 15.55
CA PHE A 487 -23.08 -31.87 16.01
C PHE A 487 -24.04 -31.91 14.81
N ALA A 488 -25.15 -32.65 14.95
CA ALA A 488 -26.18 -32.70 13.91
C ALA A 488 -27.21 -31.57 14.06
N THR A 489 -27.59 -31.23 15.30
CA THR A 489 -28.71 -30.32 15.57
C THR A 489 -28.29 -29.02 16.24
N LEU A 490 -29.07 -27.97 16.00
CA LEU A 490 -28.87 -26.65 16.63
C LEU A 490 -29.17 -26.73 18.13
N ALA A 491 -30.18 -27.52 18.52
CA ALA A 491 -30.56 -27.71 19.92
C ALA A 491 -29.42 -28.33 20.75
N ARG A 492 -28.79 -29.41 20.25
CA ARG A 492 -27.67 -30.04 20.95
C ARG A 492 -26.50 -29.08 21.14
N THR A 493 -26.26 -28.25 20.14
CA THR A 493 -25.19 -27.26 20.15
C THR A 493 -25.47 -26.14 21.16
N ALA A 494 -26.70 -25.63 21.21
CA ALA A 494 -27.12 -24.61 22.18
C ALA A 494 -26.88 -25.05 23.63
N GLU A 495 -27.09 -26.34 23.94
CA GLU A 495 -26.80 -26.92 25.26
C GLU A 495 -25.30 -27.03 25.56
N ALA A 496 -24.45 -27.09 24.53
CA ALA A 496 -23.02 -27.29 24.67
C ALA A 496 -22.25 -25.99 24.87
N LEU A 497 -22.80 -24.85 24.42
CA LEU A 497 -22.14 -23.54 24.45
C LEU A 497 -21.75 -23.09 25.86
N GLN A 498 -20.54 -22.55 25.97
CA GLN A 498 -19.95 -21.97 27.17
C GLN A 498 -19.33 -20.60 26.87
N PRO A 499 -19.18 -19.70 27.86
CA PRO A 499 -18.52 -18.42 27.67
C PRO A 499 -17.17 -18.57 26.94
N GLY A 500 -16.93 -17.74 25.93
CA GLY A 500 -15.74 -17.73 25.09
C GLY A 500 -15.77 -18.69 23.89
N ASP A 501 -16.74 -19.59 23.79
CA ASP A 501 -16.85 -20.54 22.67
C ASP A 501 -17.05 -19.81 21.34
N THR A 502 -16.55 -20.43 20.27
CA THR A 502 -16.91 -20.08 18.90
C THR A 502 -17.63 -21.24 18.23
N LEU A 503 -18.83 -21.01 17.72
CA LEU A 503 -19.61 -21.97 16.95
C LEU A 503 -19.59 -21.60 15.47
N TYR A 504 -19.16 -22.55 14.64
CA TYR A 504 -19.33 -22.53 13.19
C TYR A 504 -20.57 -23.35 12.79
N VAL A 505 -21.55 -22.66 12.21
CA VAL A 505 -22.74 -23.27 11.62
C VAL A 505 -22.42 -23.58 10.15
N MET A 506 -22.42 -24.86 9.79
CA MET A 506 -22.12 -25.31 8.44
C MET A 506 -23.37 -25.26 7.56
N ALA A 507 -23.18 -25.10 6.25
CA ALA A 507 -24.29 -25.01 5.33
C ALA A 507 -25.18 -26.25 5.33
N GLY A 508 -26.49 -26.01 5.28
CA GLY A 508 -27.50 -27.05 5.14
C GLY A 508 -28.86 -26.65 5.70
N GLU A 509 -29.81 -27.58 5.63
CA GLU A 509 -31.17 -27.40 6.11
C GLU A 509 -31.31 -27.81 7.57
N TYR A 510 -31.84 -26.91 8.41
CA TYR A 510 -32.15 -27.15 9.80
C TYR A 510 -33.66 -26.98 10.01
N ALA A 511 -34.33 -28.01 10.52
CA ALA A 511 -35.79 -28.02 10.67
C ALA A 511 -36.26 -27.17 11.86
N GLU A 512 -35.39 -26.97 12.84
CA GLU A 512 -35.65 -26.21 14.06
C GLU A 512 -35.10 -24.78 14.01
N PRO A 513 -35.74 -23.81 14.69
CA PRO A 513 -35.15 -22.49 14.91
C PRO A 513 -33.97 -22.59 15.88
N PHE A 514 -32.96 -21.72 15.70
CA PHE A 514 -31.82 -21.70 16.62
C PHE A 514 -32.17 -20.91 17.88
N ARG A 515 -32.13 -21.54 19.05
CA ARG A 515 -32.41 -20.90 20.35
C ARG A 515 -31.16 -20.93 21.22
N VAL A 516 -30.66 -19.77 21.60
CA VAL A 516 -29.44 -19.63 22.41
C VAL A 516 -29.79 -18.91 23.71
N SER A 517 -29.79 -19.66 24.81
CA SER A 517 -29.97 -19.14 26.17
C SER A 517 -28.67 -19.10 26.98
N ALA A 518 -27.60 -19.73 26.48
CA ALA A 518 -26.27 -19.60 27.06
C ALA A 518 -25.78 -18.16 26.91
N SER A 519 -25.10 -17.63 27.93
CA SER A 519 -24.52 -16.28 27.89
C SER A 519 -23.00 -16.35 27.90
N GLY A 520 -22.37 -15.43 27.18
CA GLY A 520 -20.95 -15.14 27.33
C GLY A 520 -20.69 -14.21 28.50
N THR A 521 -19.48 -13.65 28.54
CA THR A 521 -19.16 -12.48 29.36
C THR A 521 -18.54 -11.39 28.48
N ALA A 522 -18.40 -10.17 28.99
CA ALA A 522 -17.72 -9.10 28.27
C ALA A 522 -16.30 -9.47 27.82
N GLU A 523 -15.55 -10.22 28.63
CA GLU A 523 -14.18 -10.68 28.33
C GLU A 523 -14.14 -11.99 27.51
N ALA A 524 -15.23 -12.76 27.51
CA ALA A 524 -15.34 -14.05 26.85
C ALA A 524 -16.73 -14.21 26.19
N PRO A 525 -17.01 -13.42 25.13
CA PRO A 525 -18.28 -13.51 24.41
C PRO A 525 -18.39 -14.87 23.71
N ILE A 526 -19.62 -15.34 23.53
CA ILE A 526 -19.88 -16.50 22.66
C ILE A 526 -20.03 -15.99 21.23
N VAL A 527 -19.24 -16.53 20.31
CA VAL A 527 -19.24 -16.13 18.90
C VAL A 527 -19.90 -17.20 18.05
N ILE A 528 -20.83 -16.83 17.18
CA ILE A 528 -21.60 -17.74 16.33
C ILE A 528 -21.48 -17.25 14.88
N ARG A 529 -20.97 -18.10 13.98
CA ARG A 529 -20.64 -17.72 12.61
C ARG A 529 -21.15 -18.72 11.58
N ALA A 530 -21.43 -18.25 10.37
CA ALA A 530 -21.51 -19.13 9.21
C ALA A 530 -20.11 -19.65 8.84
N TYR A 531 -19.95 -20.97 8.77
CA TYR A 531 -18.71 -21.61 8.30
C TYR A 531 -18.43 -21.24 6.84
N GLY A 532 -17.17 -20.92 6.52
CA GLY A 532 -16.72 -20.52 5.19
C GLY A 532 -17.31 -19.19 4.69
N ARG A 533 -18.03 -18.45 5.55
CA ARG A 533 -18.93 -17.34 5.14
C ARG A 533 -19.98 -17.77 4.10
N GLU A 534 -20.38 -19.04 4.14
CA GLU A 534 -21.39 -19.59 3.24
C GLU A 534 -22.78 -19.02 3.56
N ARG A 535 -23.59 -18.83 2.51
CA ARG A 535 -24.94 -18.26 2.62
C ARG A 535 -25.97 -19.38 2.56
N PHE A 536 -26.66 -19.60 3.67
CA PHE A 536 -27.75 -20.57 3.76
C PHE A 536 -28.76 -20.09 4.81
N PRO A 537 -30.08 -20.16 4.52
CA PRO A 537 -31.08 -19.58 5.38
C PRO A 537 -31.38 -20.48 6.60
N LEU A 538 -31.32 -19.89 7.79
CA LEU A 538 -31.95 -20.42 8.99
C LEU A 538 -33.42 -19.98 9.06
N SER A 539 -34.28 -20.84 9.61
CA SER A 539 -35.74 -20.59 9.73
C SER A 539 -36.12 -19.61 10.86
N GLY A 540 -35.14 -19.13 11.61
CA GLY A 540 -35.28 -18.14 12.67
C GLY A 540 -34.27 -18.32 13.80
N ILE A 541 -33.97 -17.25 14.53
CA ILE A 541 -33.03 -17.23 15.65
C ILE A 541 -33.67 -16.56 16.86
N VAL A 542 -33.44 -17.11 18.06
CA VAL A 542 -33.84 -16.53 19.34
C VAL A 542 -32.63 -16.46 20.26
N LEU A 543 -32.30 -15.25 20.72
CA LEU A 543 -31.18 -14.94 21.60
C LEU A 543 -31.70 -14.46 22.94
N ASP A 544 -31.76 -15.39 23.90
CA ASP A 544 -32.10 -15.10 25.29
C ASP A 544 -30.84 -14.90 26.16
N GLY A 545 -29.70 -15.38 25.69
CA GLY A 545 -28.39 -15.14 26.32
C GLY A 545 -27.82 -13.75 26.04
N SER A 546 -26.92 -13.31 26.90
CA SER A 546 -26.20 -12.02 26.81
C SER A 546 -24.75 -12.20 26.35
N HIS A 547 -24.11 -11.14 25.88
CA HIS A 547 -22.73 -11.15 25.35
C HIS A 547 -22.50 -12.18 24.23
N LEU A 548 -23.44 -12.25 23.30
CA LEU A 548 -23.39 -13.08 22.09
C LEU A 548 -22.97 -12.23 20.89
N LYS A 549 -22.13 -12.77 20.02
CA LYS A 549 -21.78 -12.19 18.74
C LYS A 549 -22.23 -13.11 17.60
N LEU A 550 -23.15 -12.66 16.75
CA LEU A 550 -23.55 -13.36 15.54
C LEU A 550 -22.90 -12.68 14.32
N GLU A 551 -22.26 -13.47 13.46
CA GLU A 551 -21.56 -12.98 12.27
C GLU A 551 -21.85 -13.81 11.01
N GLY A 552 -22.21 -13.15 9.91
CA GLY A 552 -22.30 -13.78 8.60
C GLY A 552 -23.44 -14.79 8.40
N LEU A 553 -24.43 -14.82 9.30
CA LEU A 553 -25.57 -15.73 9.20
C LEU A 553 -26.66 -15.16 8.29
N THR A 554 -27.37 -16.05 7.59
CA THR A 554 -28.56 -15.71 6.80
C THR A 554 -29.81 -16.28 7.48
N VAL A 555 -30.85 -15.47 7.63
CA VAL A 555 -32.17 -15.88 8.12
C VAL A 555 -33.20 -15.50 7.06
N SER A 556 -34.04 -16.45 6.66
CA SER A 556 -35.04 -16.17 5.62
C SER A 556 -36.33 -16.96 5.81
N GLY A 557 -37.46 -16.35 5.45
CA GLY A 557 -38.75 -17.03 5.41
C GLY A 557 -39.31 -17.44 6.78
N ALA A 558 -38.90 -16.76 7.86
CA ALA A 558 -39.40 -17.08 9.19
C ALA A 558 -40.91 -16.77 9.29
N PRO A 559 -41.75 -17.66 9.86
CA PRO A 559 -43.20 -17.45 10.00
C PRO A 559 -43.58 -16.37 11.03
N GLY A 560 -42.58 -15.72 11.64
CA GLY A 560 -42.71 -14.63 12.60
C GLY A 560 -41.50 -13.72 12.46
N ASP A 561 -40.96 -13.24 13.58
CA ASP A 561 -39.72 -12.45 13.52
C ASP A 561 -38.51 -13.34 13.16
N GLY A 562 -37.62 -12.83 12.31
CA GLY A 562 -36.42 -13.54 11.86
C GLY A 562 -35.46 -13.79 13.02
N ILE A 563 -35.02 -12.72 13.69
CA ILE A 563 -34.19 -12.77 14.88
C ILE A 563 -34.91 -12.07 16.03
N ARG A 564 -35.01 -12.74 17.18
CA ARG A 564 -35.53 -12.15 18.42
C ARG A 564 -34.45 -12.09 19.47
N VAL A 565 -34.24 -10.91 20.05
CA VAL A 565 -33.21 -10.66 21.06
C VAL A 565 -33.86 -10.18 22.34
N SER A 566 -33.57 -10.87 23.45
CA SER A 566 -33.99 -10.45 24.80
C SER A 566 -32.80 -10.32 25.76
N GLY A 567 -31.66 -10.95 25.46
CA GLY A 567 -30.43 -10.76 26.22
C GLY A 567 -29.70 -9.45 25.91
N GLU A 568 -28.87 -9.02 26.85
CA GLU A 568 -28.15 -7.74 26.84
C GLU A 568 -26.77 -7.84 26.17
N ASP A 569 -26.22 -6.70 25.74
CA ASP A 569 -24.86 -6.54 25.20
C ASP A 569 -24.52 -7.54 24.07
N ASN A 570 -25.52 -7.84 23.24
CA ASN A 570 -25.38 -8.69 22.08
C ASN A 570 -24.95 -7.88 20.85
N ALA A 571 -24.18 -8.51 19.96
CA ALA A 571 -23.72 -7.92 18.72
C ALA A 571 -24.17 -8.77 17.51
N LEU A 572 -24.85 -8.14 16.58
CA LEU A 572 -25.31 -8.70 15.31
C LEU A 572 -24.54 -8.01 14.20
N GLU A 573 -23.61 -8.71 13.58
CA GLU A 573 -22.74 -8.14 12.56
C GLU A 573 -22.92 -8.92 11.26
N ALA A 574 -22.93 -8.24 10.12
CA ALA A 574 -22.76 -8.93 8.86
C ALA A 574 -23.90 -9.95 8.55
N LEU A 575 -25.13 -9.66 8.95
CA LEU A 575 -26.27 -10.58 8.78
C LEU A 575 -27.13 -10.23 7.56
N LEU A 576 -27.71 -11.25 6.94
CA LEU A 576 -28.75 -11.11 5.92
C LEU A 576 -30.07 -11.67 6.45
N VAL A 577 -31.06 -10.82 6.72
CA VAL A 577 -32.36 -11.23 7.25
C VAL A 577 -33.48 -10.82 6.32
N THR A 578 -34.13 -11.80 5.68
CA THR A 578 -35.05 -11.53 4.58
C THR A 578 -36.38 -12.24 4.68
N ASP A 579 -37.39 -11.67 4.01
CA ASP A 579 -38.64 -12.35 3.67
C ASP A 579 -39.39 -12.99 4.86
N CYS A 580 -39.21 -12.45 6.08
CA CYS A 580 -39.90 -12.92 7.27
C CYS A 580 -41.32 -12.34 7.34
N ASP A 581 -42.26 -13.12 7.90
CA ASP A 581 -43.65 -12.69 8.11
C ASP A 581 -43.76 -11.59 9.19
N GLY A 582 -42.81 -11.55 10.12
CA GLY A 582 -42.66 -10.56 11.19
C GLY A 582 -41.55 -9.55 10.94
N ALA A 583 -40.93 -9.07 12.02
CA ALA A 583 -39.76 -8.19 11.92
C ALA A 583 -38.50 -8.96 11.49
N ALA A 584 -37.58 -8.35 10.77
CA ALA A 584 -36.28 -8.96 10.50
C ALA A 584 -35.55 -9.19 11.83
N ILE A 585 -35.43 -8.13 12.63
CA ILE A 585 -34.92 -8.19 14.00
C ILE A 585 -35.96 -7.56 14.93
N SER A 586 -36.27 -8.27 16.02
CA SER A 586 -37.15 -7.80 17.09
C SER A 586 -36.42 -7.85 18.43
N THR A 587 -36.68 -6.86 19.28
CA THR A 587 -36.13 -6.82 20.64
C THR A 587 -37.24 -6.85 21.68
N ALA A 588 -36.90 -7.37 22.86
CA ALA A 588 -37.74 -7.31 24.05
C ALA A 588 -36.82 -7.23 25.28
N GLY A 589 -36.40 -6.02 25.66
CA GLY A 589 -35.48 -5.81 26.79
C GLY A 589 -33.99 -6.01 26.46
N ALA A 590 -33.61 -5.99 25.17
CA ALA A 590 -32.22 -6.14 24.74
C ALA A 590 -31.46 -4.81 24.87
N ASP A 591 -30.94 -4.51 26.06
CA ASP A 591 -30.12 -3.34 26.30
C ASP A 591 -28.70 -3.51 25.72
N GLY A 592 -28.14 -2.43 25.16
CA GLY A 592 -26.76 -2.45 24.62
C GLY A 592 -26.57 -3.22 23.30
N LEU A 593 -27.66 -3.54 22.59
CA LEU A 593 -27.61 -4.25 21.31
C LEU A 593 -26.89 -3.44 20.22
N ALA A 594 -25.88 -4.05 19.60
CA ALA A 594 -25.21 -3.51 18.42
C ALA A 594 -25.64 -4.27 17.15
N ILE A 595 -26.08 -3.55 16.12
CA ILE A 595 -26.41 -4.09 14.81
C ILE A 595 -25.53 -3.37 13.79
N ASP A 596 -24.59 -4.09 13.19
CA ASP A 596 -23.57 -3.51 12.31
C ASP A 596 -23.52 -4.24 10.97
N HIS A 597 -23.42 -3.51 9.86
CA HIS A 597 -23.18 -4.10 8.55
C HIS A 597 -24.20 -5.18 8.12
N CYS A 598 -25.46 -5.03 8.52
CA CYS A 598 -26.55 -5.99 8.25
C CYS A 598 -27.47 -5.54 7.11
N THR A 599 -28.05 -6.49 6.38
CA THR A 599 -29.08 -6.27 5.35
C THR A 599 -30.41 -6.85 5.82
N LEU A 600 -31.40 -5.99 6.08
CA LEU A 600 -32.74 -6.33 6.54
C LEU A 600 -33.75 -5.99 5.44
N SER A 601 -34.18 -6.99 4.66
CA SER A 601 -34.94 -6.72 3.43
C SER A 601 -36.16 -7.63 3.19
N GLY A 602 -37.26 -7.10 2.65
CA GLY A 602 -38.44 -7.91 2.30
C GLY A 602 -39.29 -8.42 3.47
N ASN A 603 -39.01 -7.99 4.70
CA ASN A 603 -39.75 -8.41 5.91
C ASN A 603 -41.02 -7.57 6.11
N ARG A 604 -41.87 -7.89 7.11
CA ARG A 604 -42.95 -6.97 7.48
C ARG A 604 -42.38 -5.65 8.01
N THR A 605 -41.47 -5.75 8.97
CA THR A 605 -40.74 -4.62 9.55
C THR A 605 -39.25 -4.92 9.47
N GLY A 606 -38.39 -3.96 9.17
CA GLY A 606 -36.93 -4.18 9.22
C GLY A 606 -36.48 -4.43 10.66
N LEU A 607 -36.60 -3.42 11.51
CA LEU A 607 -36.23 -3.49 12.92
C LEU A 607 -37.41 -3.09 13.83
N ALA A 608 -37.74 -3.94 14.80
CA ALA A 608 -38.76 -3.68 15.81
C ALA A 608 -38.13 -3.55 17.21
N LEU A 609 -38.14 -2.35 17.78
CA LEU A 609 -37.56 -2.03 19.08
C LEU A 609 -38.64 -1.90 20.18
N ALA A 610 -38.54 -2.72 21.21
CA ALA A 610 -39.45 -2.68 22.35
C ALA A 610 -38.70 -2.90 23.67
N GLU A 611 -38.93 -1.99 24.62
CA GLU A 611 -38.38 -2.04 25.98
C GLU A 611 -36.84 -2.14 26.02
N SER A 612 -36.16 -1.71 24.96
CA SER A 612 -34.69 -1.74 24.82
C SER A 612 -34.08 -0.35 24.90
N SER A 613 -32.85 -0.26 25.40
CA SER A 613 -32.07 0.97 25.47
C SER A 613 -30.65 0.81 24.91
N ASN A 614 -30.05 1.92 24.48
CA ASN A 614 -28.68 1.95 23.93
C ASN A 614 -28.47 1.04 22.71
N VAL A 615 -29.48 0.94 21.85
CA VAL A 615 -29.39 0.16 20.61
C VAL A 615 -28.66 0.98 19.55
N SER A 616 -27.60 0.42 18.97
CA SER A 616 -26.89 1.03 17.84
C SER A 616 -27.12 0.26 16.56
N VAL A 617 -27.42 0.97 15.47
CA VAL A 617 -27.63 0.40 14.13
C VAL A 617 -26.77 1.16 13.15
N ARG A 618 -25.73 0.52 12.63
CA ARG A 618 -24.74 1.20 11.79
C ARG A 618 -24.38 0.43 10.56
N ASP A 619 -24.03 1.16 9.52
CA ASP A 619 -23.49 0.58 8.29
C ASP A 619 -24.47 -0.44 7.64
N CYS A 620 -25.77 -0.34 7.93
CA CYS A 620 -26.80 -1.32 7.55
C CYS A 620 -27.61 -0.90 6.31
N ILE A 621 -28.26 -1.87 5.66
CA ILE A 621 -29.33 -1.63 4.69
C ILE A 621 -30.66 -2.11 5.29
N LEU A 622 -31.63 -1.21 5.38
CA LEU A 622 -33.01 -1.52 5.74
C LEU A 622 -33.90 -1.10 4.57
N ALA A 623 -34.27 -2.08 3.75
CA ALA A 623 -34.89 -1.81 2.45
C ALA A 623 -36.08 -2.74 2.19
N LEU A 624 -37.03 -2.32 1.36
CA LEU A 624 -38.10 -3.19 0.84
C LEU A 624 -38.99 -3.86 1.91
N ASN A 625 -38.92 -3.43 3.17
CA ASN A 625 -39.79 -3.94 4.22
C ASN A 625 -41.22 -3.38 4.05
N ARG A 626 -42.24 -4.22 4.26
CA ARG A 626 -43.63 -4.00 3.81
C ARG A 626 -44.36 -2.88 4.57
N GLU A 627 -44.10 -2.73 5.87
CA GLU A 627 -44.81 -1.76 6.73
C GLU A 627 -43.90 -0.63 7.22
N ALA A 628 -42.69 -0.94 7.69
CA ALA A 628 -41.74 0.06 8.17
C ALA A 628 -40.29 -0.46 8.13
N GLN A 629 -39.33 0.45 7.95
CA GLN A 629 -37.91 0.10 8.08
C GLN A 629 -37.51 -0.06 9.55
N VAL A 630 -37.96 0.88 10.40
CA VAL A 630 -37.78 0.83 11.85
C VAL A 630 -39.11 1.15 12.52
N ALA A 631 -39.49 0.36 13.54
CA ALA A 631 -40.60 0.63 14.44
C ALA A 631 -40.08 0.55 15.87
N ALA A 632 -40.24 1.60 16.67
CA ALA A 632 -39.76 1.65 18.05
C ALA A 632 -40.83 2.24 18.97
N ASP A 633 -40.91 1.74 20.20
CA ASP A 633 -41.63 2.47 21.26
C ASP A 633 -40.91 3.80 21.60
N ALA A 634 -41.59 4.67 22.35
CA ALA A 634 -41.08 6.01 22.63
C ALA A 634 -39.76 6.02 23.43
N ALA A 635 -39.54 5.06 24.32
CA ALA A 635 -38.34 4.97 25.13
C ALA A 635 -37.17 4.43 24.29
N SER A 636 -37.39 3.32 23.57
CA SER A 636 -36.38 2.75 22.69
C SER A 636 -35.98 3.71 21.58
N GLY A 637 -36.93 4.39 20.95
CA GLY A 637 -36.66 5.39 19.92
C GLY A 637 -35.82 6.57 20.41
N ALA A 638 -35.89 6.93 21.69
CA ALA A 638 -35.08 8.01 22.27
C ALA A 638 -33.61 7.61 22.54
N SER A 639 -33.31 6.32 22.54
CA SER A 639 -31.98 5.75 22.84
C SER A 639 -31.38 4.99 21.66
N PHE A 640 -31.97 5.16 20.48
CA PHE A 640 -31.56 4.57 19.22
C PHE A 640 -30.45 5.42 18.57
N TYR A 641 -29.35 4.79 18.19
CA TYR A 641 -28.22 5.43 17.54
C TYR A 641 -27.99 4.88 16.14
N GLY A 642 -28.39 5.64 15.12
CA GLY A 642 -28.16 5.30 13.72
C GLY A 642 -26.98 6.05 13.08
N GLY A 643 -26.34 5.45 12.07
CA GLY A 643 -25.30 6.11 11.26
C GLY A 643 -24.83 5.26 10.09
N ASN A 644 -24.49 5.88 8.97
CA ASN A 644 -24.08 5.21 7.72
C ASN A 644 -25.09 4.16 7.20
N ASN A 645 -26.39 4.32 7.47
CA ASN A 645 -27.43 3.37 7.06
C ASN A 645 -28.09 3.77 5.74
N CYS A 646 -28.52 2.78 4.95
CA CYS A 646 -29.34 2.99 3.76
C CYS A 646 -30.79 2.55 4.04
N TYR A 647 -31.74 3.48 3.95
CA TYR A 647 -33.17 3.22 4.14
C TYR A 647 -33.94 3.31 2.81
N PHE A 648 -34.76 2.31 2.52
CA PHE A 648 -35.59 2.32 1.30
C PHE A 648 -36.96 1.66 1.48
N GLY A 649 -38.01 2.28 0.93
CA GLY A 649 -39.37 1.75 0.98
C GLY A 649 -40.25 2.39 2.05
N ALA A 650 -41.26 1.66 2.53
CA ALA A 650 -42.28 2.19 3.44
C ALA A 650 -41.68 2.69 4.76
N GLY A 651 -42.04 3.90 5.17
CA GLY A 651 -41.57 4.50 6.43
C GLY A 651 -40.07 4.82 6.46
N ALA A 652 -39.35 4.78 5.34
CA ALA A 652 -37.95 5.16 5.26
C ALA A 652 -37.78 6.64 5.58
N ASN A 653 -36.96 6.95 6.60
CA ASN A 653 -36.65 8.30 7.03
C ASN A 653 -35.24 8.31 7.62
N VAL A 654 -34.58 9.46 7.55
CA VAL A 654 -33.33 9.74 8.27
C VAL A 654 -33.60 10.92 9.19
N SER A 655 -33.43 10.73 10.50
CA SER A 655 -33.54 11.83 11.47
C SER A 655 -32.41 11.78 12.48
N GLY A 656 -31.48 12.73 12.41
CA GLY A 656 -30.39 12.89 13.38
C GLY A 656 -29.23 11.89 13.24
N GLU A 657 -29.24 11.02 12.23
CA GLU A 657 -28.15 10.09 11.94
C GLU A 657 -27.07 10.73 11.06
N ASP A 658 -25.80 10.45 11.35
CA ASP A 658 -24.68 10.90 10.50
C ASP A 658 -24.55 10.01 9.26
N ARG A 659 -24.37 10.66 8.09
CA ARG A 659 -24.18 10.04 6.75
C ARG A 659 -25.25 9.05 6.24
N SER A 660 -26.25 8.67 7.03
CA SER A 660 -27.34 7.79 6.55
C SER A 660 -28.12 8.43 5.39
N ILE A 661 -28.61 7.59 4.47
CA ILE A 661 -29.31 8.01 3.25
C ILE A 661 -30.70 7.37 3.15
N VAL A 662 -31.62 8.08 2.51
CA VAL A 662 -32.86 7.50 1.98
C VAL A 662 -32.70 7.35 0.47
N GLY A 663 -32.60 6.12 -0.02
CA GLY A 663 -32.36 5.85 -1.43
C GLY A 663 -32.42 4.37 -1.74
N ASP A 664 -32.76 4.03 -2.99
CA ASP A 664 -32.77 2.64 -3.45
C ASP A 664 -31.35 2.05 -3.31
N PRO A 665 -31.15 0.95 -2.56
CA PRO A 665 -29.85 0.30 -2.47
C PRO A 665 -29.39 -0.29 -3.81
N ALA A 666 -30.25 -0.35 -4.83
CA ALA A 666 -29.96 -0.91 -6.14
C ALA A 666 -29.42 -2.35 -6.03
N PHE A 667 -30.20 -3.21 -5.36
CA PHE A 667 -29.93 -4.66 -5.36
C PHE A 667 -29.96 -5.20 -6.80
N VAL A 668 -29.11 -6.20 -7.08
CA VAL A 668 -29.02 -6.83 -8.40
C VAL A 668 -30.34 -7.48 -8.79
N ASP A 669 -30.90 -8.32 -7.92
CA ASP A 669 -32.22 -8.92 -8.09
C ASP A 669 -32.80 -9.41 -6.76
N ALA A 670 -33.30 -8.48 -5.94
CA ALA A 670 -33.86 -8.81 -4.63
C ALA A 670 -35.08 -9.74 -4.71
N ALA A 671 -35.83 -9.75 -5.83
CA ALA A 671 -36.99 -10.61 -5.99
C ALA A 671 -36.61 -12.11 -6.11
N GLU A 672 -35.43 -12.37 -6.65
CA GLU A 672 -34.83 -13.72 -6.75
C GLU A 672 -33.83 -14.01 -5.60
N GLY A 673 -33.78 -13.15 -4.58
CA GLY A 673 -32.92 -13.31 -3.41
C GLY A 673 -31.46 -12.86 -3.61
N ASP A 674 -31.14 -12.14 -4.69
CA ASP A 674 -29.80 -11.59 -4.94
C ASP A 674 -29.69 -10.16 -4.39
N TYR A 675 -29.26 -10.08 -3.14
CA TYR A 675 -29.08 -8.82 -2.40
C TYR A 675 -27.70 -8.19 -2.59
N ARG A 676 -26.87 -8.67 -3.54
CA ARG A 676 -25.65 -7.96 -3.93
C ARG A 676 -26.01 -6.59 -4.48
N LEU A 677 -25.15 -5.61 -4.26
CA LEU A 677 -25.40 -4.26 -4.77
C LEU A 677 -24.92 -4.14 -6.21
N ALA A 678 -25.66 -3.38 -7.03
CA ALA A 678 -25.17 -2.91 -8.31
C ALA A 678 -23.89 -2.07 -8.14
N TRP A 679 -23.08 -2.00 -9.19
CA TRP A 679 -21.77 -1.33 -9.17
C TRP A 679 -21.84 0.17 -8.85
N ASP A 680 -22.96 0.80 -9.17
CA ASP A 680 -23.27 2.22 -8.99
C ASP A 680 -24.23 2.48 -7.82
N SER A 681 -24.48 1.45 -6.99
CA SER A 681 -25.32 1.59 -5.80
C SER A 681 -24.88 2.76 -4.91
N PRO A 682 -25.81 3.56 -4.38
CA PRO A 682 -25.49 4.61 -3.42
C PRO A 682 -25.03 4.05 -2.07
N ALA A 683 -25.32 2.78 -1.77
CA ALA A 683 -24.88 2.11 -0.55
C ALA A 683 -23.44 1.56 -0.65
N ARG A 684 -22.80 1.57 -1.82
CA ARG A 684 -21.51 0.90 -2.10
C ARG A 684 -20.32 1.35 -1.24
N TYR A 685 -20.29 2.61 -0.82
CA TYR A 685 -19.23 3.20 0.01
C TYR A 685 -19.80 3.96 1.20
N LEU A 686 -21.01 3.57 1.60
CA LEU A 686 -21.73 4.25 2.66
C LEU A 686 -21.16 3.89 4.03
N ALA A 687 -20.77 2.63 4.20
CA ALA A 687 -20.18 2.16 5.44
C ALA A 687 -18.75 2.67 5.63
N ASP A 688 -18.29 2.61 6.87
CA ASP A 688 -16.92 3.00 7.19
C ASP A 688 -15.87 2.11 6.50
N PHE A 689 -14.64 2.63 6.45
CA PHE A 689 -13.53 2.02 5.73
C PHE A 689 -13.78 1.86 4.22
N GLY A 690 -14.67 2.68 3.64
CA GLY A 690 -14.96 2.66 2.20
C GLY A 690 -15.59 1.34 1.77
N ARG A 691 -16.53 0.82 2.57
CA ARG A 691 -17.24 -0.45 2.32
C ARG A 691 -18.70 -0.22 1.96
N PRO A 692 -19.35 -1.23 1.35
CA PRO A 692 -20.81 -1.24 1.24
C PRO A 692 -21.48 -1.15 2.60
N ALA A 693 -22.59 -0.45 2.70
CA ALA A 693 -23.55 -0.72 3.77
C ALA A 693 -24.23 -2.06 3.51
N GLY A 694 -24.61 -2.75 4.59
CA GLY A 694 -25.16 -4.10 4.53
C GLY A 694 -24.12 -5.17 4.21
N TRP A 695 -24.49 -6.43 4.43
CA TRP A 695 -23.57 -7.57 4.38
C TRP A 695 -23.05 -7.89 2.98
N GLU A 696 -23.88 -7.68 1.96
CA GLU A 696 -23.57 -8.15 0.61
C GLU A 696 -22.61 -7.21 -0.13
N PRO A 697 -21.69 -7.75 -0.94
CA PRO A 697 -20.74 -6.94 -1.67
C PRO A 697 -21.44 -6.18 -2.81
N ALA A 698 -20.80 -5.09 -3.23
CA ALA A 698 -21.14 -4.45 -4.49
C ALA A 698 -20.43 -5.12 -5.66
N LEU A 699 -21.16 -5.39 -6.73
CA LEU A 699 -20.58 -5.88 -7.98
C LEU A 699 -19.62 -4.84 -8.57
N SER A 700 -18.61 -5.32 -9.29
CA SER A 700 -17.76 -4.47 -10.11
C SER A 700 -18.29 -4.44 -11.54
N ARG A 701 -18.22 -3.29 -12.20
CA ARG A 701 -18.52 -3.16 -13.63
C ARG A 701 -17.26 -3.40 -14.45
N PRO A 702 -17.31 -4.20 -15.53
CA PRO A 702 -16.17 -4.34 -16.44
C PRO A 702 -15.89 -3.01 -17.15
N PRO A 703 -14.63 -2.74 -17.55
CA PRO A 703 -14.31 -1.54 -18.29
C PRO A 703 -15.04 -1.50 -19.63
N GLN A 704 -15.42 -0.30 -20.07
CA GLN A 704 -16.02 -0.11 -21.38
C GLN A 704 -14.90 0.08 -22.40
N ILE A 705 -14.75 -0.85 -23.36
CA ILE A 705 -13.83 -0.67 -24.49
C ILE A 705 -14.55 0.17 -25.54
N ALA A 706 -13.97 1.32 -25.88
CA ALA A 706 -14.50 2.26 -26.87
C ALA A 706 -13.45 2.58 -27.94
N ASP A 707 -13.90 3.05 -29.11
CA ASP A 707 -13.06 3.54 -30.21
C ASP A 707 -11.93 2.58 -30.64
N ALA A 708 -12.21 1.27 -30.55
CA ALA A 708 -11.26 0.22 -30.90
C ALA A 708 -11.05 0.16 -32.42
N ARG A 709 -9.80 0.32 -32.88
CA ARG A 709 -9.47 0.30 -34.31
C ARG A 709 -8.00 -0.04 -34.59
N ALA A 710 -7.75 -0.52 -35.80
CA ALA A 710 -6.42 -0.61 -36.38
C ALA A 710 -6.06 0.67 -37.14
N GLU A 711 -4.87 1.20 -36.90
CA GLU A 711 -4.32 2.38 -37.54
C GLU A 711 -2.82 2.19 -37.83
N ILE A 712 -2.27 3.04 -38.71
CA ILE A 712 -0.85 2.97 -39.15
C ILE A 712 -0.49 1.55 -39.64
N VAL A 713 -1.40 0.95 -40.42
CA VAL A 713 -1.24 -0.40 -40.94
C VAL A 713 -0.20 -0.41 -42.07
N GLN A 714 0.82 -1.25 -41.93
CA GLN A 714 1.92 -1.40 -42.86
C GLN A 714 2.12 -2.87 -43.25
N HIS A 715 3.14 -3.13 -44.08
CA HIS A 715 3.42 -4.45 -44.60
C HIS A 715 3.87 -5.47 -43.55
N GLN A 716 4.48 -5.03 -42.44
CA GLN A 716 4.92 -5.92 -41.35
C GLN A 716 4.55 -5.43 -39.95
N SER A 717 3.76 -4.37 -39.85
CA SER A 717 3.36 -3.78 -38.58
C SER A 717 1.97 -3.15 -38.65
N ALA A 718 1.34 -2.98 -37.49
CA ALA A 718 0.10 -2.21 -37.33
C ALA A 718 0.01 -1.70 -35.89
N VAL A 719 -0.79 -0.68 -35.65
CA VAL A 719 -1.09 -0.18 -34.31
C VAL A 719 -2.56 -0.38 -34.04
N ILE A 720 -2.89 -0.97 -32.89
CA ILE A 720 -4.28 -1.09 -32.44
C ILE A 720 -4.50 -0.09 -31.31
N ARG A 721 -5.50 0.78 -31.43
CA ARG A 721 -5.84 1.82 -30.44
C ARG A 721 -7.24 1.61 -29.89
N TRP A 722 -7.44 1.94 -28.62
CA TRP A 722 -8.74 1.94 -27.95
C TRP A 722 -8.78 2.87 -26.73
N GLU A 723 -9.97 3.07 -26.17
CA GLU A 723 -10.21 3.85 -24.95
C GLU A 723 -11.01 3.06 -23.90
N THR A 724 -10.84 3.42 -22.63
CA THR A 724 -11.55 2.91 -21.45
C THR A 724 -11.95 4.06 -20.53
N PRO A 725 -12.87 4.94 -20.96
CA PRO A 725 -13.05 6.28 -20.39
C PRO A 725 -13.46 6.33 -18.92
N ASN A 726 -14.04 5.25 -18.38
CA ASN A 726 -14.59 5.20 -17.01
C ASN A 726 -13.63 4.58 -15.98
N PHE A 727 -12.53 3.97 -16.43
CA PHE A 727 -11.68 3.17 -15.56
C PHE A 727 -10.22 3.32 -15.91
N ASP A 728 -9.41 3.30 -14.86
CA ASP A 728 -7.99 3.17 -15.03
C ASP A 728 -7.65 1.71 -15.32
N THR A 729 -7.23 1.42 -16.55
CA THR A 729 -7.03 0.04 -17.02
C THR A 729 -5.63 -0.20 -17.56
N THR A 730 -5.29 -1.47 -17.67
CA THR A 730 -4.31 -1.96 -18.64
C THR A 730 -5.05 -2.77 -19.71
N GLY A 731 -4.40 -3.10 -20.81
CA GLY A 731 -4.99 -4.03 -21.76
C GLY A 731 -4.00 -4.65 -22.71
N THR A 732 -4.44 -5.71 -23.38
CA THR A 732 -3.71 -6.41 -24.43
C THR A 732 -4.55 -6.53 -25.68
N VAL A 733 -3.85 -6.77 -26.78
CA VAL A 733 -4.41 -7.12 -28.06
C VAL A 733 -4.01 -8.55 -28.36
N ARG A 734 -5.00 -9.41 -28.54
CA ARG A 734 -4.83 -10.73 -29.11
C ARG A 734 -5.06 -10.66 -30.59
N TYR A 735 -4.15 -11.19 -31.40
CA TYR A 735 -4.24 -11.13 -32.85
C TYR A 735 -3.73 -12.40 -33.52
N ARG A 736 -4.17 -12.65 -34.76
CA ARG A 736 -3.75 -13.78 -35.60
C ARG A 736 -3.96 -13.47 -37.08
N ALA A 737 -3.28 -14.19 -37.97
CA ALA A 737 -3.64 -14.15 -39.38
C ALA A 737 -5.04 -14.77 -39.56
N ALA A 738 -5.87 -14.18 -40.41
CA ALA A 738 -7.24 -14.63 -40.60
C ALA A 738 -7.26 -16.12 -41.02
N GLY A 739 -8.05 -16.92 -40.31
CA GLY A 739 -8.15 -18.36 -40.56
C GLY A 739 -7.08 -19.25 -39.91
N THR A 740 -6.14 -18.72 -39.14
CA THR A 740 -5.21 -19.53 -38.33
C THR A 740 -5.75 -19.80 -36.93
N GLU A 741 -5.24 -20.82 -36.24
CA GLU A 741 -5.69 -21.16 -34.87
C GLU A 741 -4.86 -20.46 -33.77
N GLU A 742 -3.58 -20.19 -34.04
CA GLU A 742 -2.65 -19.66 -33.05
C GLU A 742 -2.81 -18.14 -32.84
N TRP A 743 -3.08 -17.74 -31.61
CA TRP A 743 -3.18 -16.35 -31.19
C TRP A 743 -1.84 -15.85 -30.64
N ARG A 744 -1.46 -14.64 -31.05
CA ARG A 744 -0.36 -13.86 -30.45
C ARG A 744 -0.96 -12.77 -29.56
N THR A 745 -0.21 -12.32 -28.55
CA THR A 745 -0.67 -11.29 -27.60
C THR A 745 0.40 -10.21 -27.44
N VAL A 746 -0.01 -8.95 -27.49
CA VAL A 746 0.83 -7.79 -27.14
C VAL A 746 0.07 -6.89 -26.14
N GLY A 747 0.77 -6.23 -25.23
CA GLY A 747 0.17 -5.34 -24.23
C GLY A 747 0.34 -3.86 -24.56
N ASP A 748 -0.52 -3.01 -24.01
CA ASP A 748 -0.23 -1.59 -23.85
C ASP A 748 0.92 -1.40 -22.83
N PRO A 749 1.99 -0.67 -23.16
CA PRO A 749 3.02 -0.33 -22.19
C PRO A 749 2.58 0.62 -21.06
N GLU A 750 1.47 1.35 -21.20
CA GLU A 750 1.00 2.34 -20.23
C GLU A 750 -0.34 1.98 -19.56
N GLN A 751 -0.54 2.52 -18.35
CA GLN A 751 -1.80 2.45 -17.61
C GLN A 751 -2.56 3.78 -17.77
N GLY A 752 -3.86 3.73 -18.05
CA GLY A 752 -4.68 4.92 -18.30
C GLY A 752 -6.07 4.59 -18.86
N SER A 753 -6.73 5.59 -19.47
CA SER A 753 -7.98 5.42 -20.19
C SER A 753 -7.82 5.46 -21.72
N VAL A 754 -6.61 5.69 -22.23
CA VAL A 754 -6.29 5.73 -23.65
C VAL A 754 -5.15 4.76 -23.90
N HIS A 755 -5.31 3.87 -24.87
CA HIS A 755 -4.42 2.73 -25.01
C HIS A 755 -4.00 2.49 -26.45
N ALA A 756 -2.80 1.94 -26.63
CA ALA A 756 -2.36 1.44 -27.91
C ALA A 756 -1.39 0.26 -27.77
N ALA A 757 -1.42 -0.65 -28.76
CA ALA A 757 -0.47 -1.75 -28.83
C ALA A 757 0.10 -1.88 -30.26
N GLY A 758 1.43 -2.02 -30.34
CA GLY A 758 2.16 -2.20 -31.59
C GLY A 758 2.27 -3.67 -31.99
N LEU A 759 1.75 -4.01 -33.17
CA LEU A 759 1.91 -5.32 -33.79
C LEU A 759 3.11 -5.29 -34.72
N VAL A 760 4.02 -6.25 -34.61
CA VAL A 760 5.23 -6.37 -35.43
C VAL A 760 5.41 -7.79 -35.95
N GLY A 761 6.23 -7.96 -37.00
CA GLY A 761 6.49 -9.27 -37.62
C GLY A 761 5.28 -9.83 -38.34
N LEU A 762 4.44 -8.96 -38.91
CA LEU A 762 3.31 -9.33 -39.74
C LEU A 762 3.77 -9.69 -41.16
N GLU A 763 2.94 -10.44 -41.89
CA GLU A 763 3.16 -10.74 -43.30
C GLU A 763 2.53 -9.66 -44.19
N PRO A 764 3.19 -9.24 -45.29
CA PRO A 764 2.62 -8.29 -46.25
C PRO A 764 1.36 -8.81 -46.94
N GLU A 765 0.43 -7.89 -47.23
CA GLU A 765 -0.85 -8.17 -47.91
C GLU A 765 -1.76 -9.22 -47.24
N THR A 766 -1.54 -9.50 -45.97
CA THR A 766 -2.23 -10.51 -45.17
C THR A 766 -3.32 -9.89 -44.29
N GLU A 767 -4.47 -10.55 -44.22
CA GLU A 767 -5.55 -10.17 -43.32
C GLU A 767 -5.30 -10.72 -41.92
N TYR A 768 -5.49 -9.88 -40.90
CA TYR A 768 -5.34 -10.20 -39.50
C TYR A 768 -6.65 -9.93 -38.76
N GLU A 769 -7.00 -10.84 -37.85
CA GLU A 769 -8.10 -10.67 -36.90
C GLU A 769 -7.54 -10.34 -35.51
N TYR A 770 -8.23 -9.51 -34.76
CA TYR A 770 -7.82 -9.13 -33.41
C TYR A 770 -9.01 -8.88 -32.46
N MET A 771 -8.74 -9.02 -31.16
CA MET A 771 -9.61 -8.64 -30.04
C MET A 771 -8.78 -7.94 -28.97
N ILE A 772 -9.43 -7.08 -28.21
CA ILE A 772 -8.84 -6.35 -27.10
C ILE A 772 -9.33 -6.97 -25.80
N GLU A 773 -8.42 -7.21 -24.87
CA GLU A 773 -8.73 -7.61 -23.50
C GLU A 773 -8.26 -6.48 -22.57
N ALA A 774 -9.17 -5.84 -21.84
CA ALA A 774 -8.86 -4.73 -20.92
C ALA A 774 -9.19 -5.13 -19.48
N TRP A 775 -8.31 -4.81 -18.52
CA TRP A 775 -8.46 -5.17 -17.11
C TRP A 775 -8.42 -3.97 -16.19
N ASN A 776 -9.36 -3.94 -15.24
CA ASN A 776 -9.35 -3.04 -14.10
C ASN A 776 -8.56 -3.70 -12.95
N ARG A 777 -7.76 -2.93 -12.20
CA ARG A 777 -7.07 -3.38 -10.97
C ARG A 777 -7.99 -4.02 -9.93
N ARG A 778 -9.29 -3.70 -9.93
CA ARG A 778 -10.26 -4.04 -8.87
C ARG A 778 -11.51 -4.79 -9.35
N GLY A 779 -11.54 -5.26 -10.60
CA GLY A 779 -12.78 -5.79 -11.18
C GLY A 779 -12.56 -6.75 -12.36
N PRO A 780 -13.66 -7.28 -12.92
CA PRO A 780 -13.59 -8.13 -14.09
C PRO A 780 -13.03 -7.36 -15.30
N GLY A 781 -12.31 -8.06 -16.17
CA GLY A 781 -11.90 -7.51 -17.45
C GLY A 781 -13.05 -7.44 -18.45
N ALA A 782 -12.80 -6.79 -19.58
CA ALA A 782 -13.69 -6.75 -20.73
C ALA A 782 -12.95 -7.27 -21.98
N THR A 783 -13.70 -7.86 -22.91
CA THR A 783 -13.19 -8.26 -24.22
C THR A 783 -14.00 -7.58 -25.30
N SER A 784 -13.34 -7.03 -26.31
CA SER A 784 -14.02 -6.43 -27.47
C SER A 784 -14.67 -7.51 -28.36
N GLU A 785 -15.46 -7.07 -29.34
CA GLU A 785 -15.79 -7.91 -30.48
C GLU A 785 -14.54 -8.26 -31.32
N LEU A 786 -14.66 -9.28 -32.17
CA LEU A 786 -13.63 -9.65 -33.14
C LEU A 786 -13.61 -8.64 -34.29
N MET A 787 -12.46 -8.01 -34.52
CA MET A 787 -12.24 -7.03 -35.58
C MET A 787 -11.13 -7.52 -36.53
N SER A 788 -10.98 -6.89 -37.70
CA SER A 788 -9.92 -7.24 -38.65
C SER A 788 -9.28 -6.01 -39.32
N PHE A 789 -8.06 -6.21 -39.83
CA PHE A 789 -7.35 -5.27 -40.69
C PHE A 789 -6.47 -6.03 -41.70
N ARG A 790 -6.00 -5.36 -42.75
CA ARG A 790 -5.12 -5.98 -43.76
C ARG A 790 -3.83 -5.20 -43.94
N THR A 791 -2.68 -5.87 -43.83
CA THR A 791 -1.36 -5.27 -44.03
C THR A 791 -1.16 -4.79 -45.47
N THR A 792 -0.30 -3.80 -45.66
CA THR A 792 0.03 -3.26 -46.99
C THR A 792 1.08 -4.14 -47.69
N ALA A 793 1.38 -3.84 -48.97
CA ALA A 793 2.43 -4.55 -49.71
C ALA A 793 3.86 -4.06 -49.37
N THR A 794 4.01 -2.78 -49.02
CA THR A 794 5.31 -2.14 -48.75
C THR A 794 5.24 -1.23 -47.53
N SER A 795 6.40 -0.99 -46.90
CA SER A 795 6.57 0.02 -45.86
C SER A 795 6.31 1.42 -46.41
N ARG A 796 5.81 2.33 -45.57
CA ARG A 796 5.95 3.75 -45.89
C ARG A 796 7.41 4.19 -45.73
N GLU A 797 7.80 5.21 -46.46
CA GLU A 797 9.08 5.89 -46.27
C GLU A 797 9.13 6.55 -44.87
N PRO A 798 10.33 6.63 -44.25
CA PRO A 798 10.53 7.36 -43.00
C PRO A 798 10.00 8.79 -43.09
N ALA A 799 9.27 9.22 -42.06
CA ALA A 799 8.67 10.54 -41.96
C ALA A 799 9.28 11.36 -40.83
N THR A 800 9.14 12.68 -40.94
CA THR A 800 9.40 13.61 -39.85
C THR A 800 8.06 14.14 -39.33
N PHE A 801 7.80 13.93 -38.04
CA PHE A 801 6.64 14.43 -37.33
C PHE A 801 7.00 15.60 -36.43
N TYR A 802 6.04 16.47 -36.15
CA TYR A 802 6.20 17.66 -35.31
C TYR A 802 5.24 17.60 -34.13
N VAL A 803 5.75 17.97 -32.95
CA VAL A 803 4.98 18.06 -31.70
C VAL A 803 5.17 19.45 -31.10
N SER A 804 4.10 20.10 -30.64
CA SER A 804 4.11 21.45 -30.05
C SER A 804 3.01 21.57 -28.98
N PRO A 805 3.19 22.32 -27.87
CA PRO A 805 2.14 22.48 -26.86
C PRO A 805 0.87 23.16 -27.41
N ASP A 806 1.02 23.96 -28.46
CA ASP A 806 -0.08 24.65 -29.15
C ASP A 806 -0.67 23.83 -30.31
N GLY A 807 -0.24 22.58 -30.48
CA GLY A 807 -0.65 21.69 -31.56
C GLY A 807 -2.07 21.12 -31.40
N ASP A 808 -2.43 20.23 -32.33
CA ASP A 808 -3.69 19.51 -32.34
C ASP A 808 -3.47 18.02 -32.67
N ASP A 809 -3.83 17.13 -31.74
CA ASP A 809 -3.70 15.67 -31.93
C ASP A 809 -4.63 15.11 -33.02
N SER A 810 -5.58 15.91 -33.53
CA SER A 810 -6.39 15.55 -34.70
C SER A 810 -5.67 15.80 -36.05
N ALA A 811 -4.55 16.53 -36.05
CA ALA A 811 -3.76 16.82 -37.24
C ALA A 811 -2.92 15.62 -37.71
N ASP A 812 -2.22 15.76 -38.85
CA ASP A 812 -1.35 14.71 -39.39
C ASP A 812 0.08 14.69 -38.81
N GLY A 813 0.47 15.75 -38.09
CA GLY A 813 1.80 15.87 -37.49
C GLY A 813 2.92 16.12 -38.50
N LEU A 814 2.66 16.23 -39.81
CA LEU A 814 3.70 16.22 -40.85
C LEU A 814 4.32 17.59 -41.15
N ALA A 815 3.84 18.65 -40.51
CA ALA A 815 4.38 20.01 -40.65
C ALA A 815 4.26 20.78 -39.31
N PRO A 816 5.12 21.80 -39.05
CA PRO A 816 5.09 22.56 -37.80
C PRO A 816 3.75 23.22 -37.47
N ASP A 817 3.01 23.70 -38.47
CA ASP A 817 1.67 24.32 -38.33
C ASP A 817 0.53 23.30 -38.20
N ARG A 818 0.85 22.01 -38.38
CA ARG A 818 -0.04 20.86 -38.22
C ARG A 818 0.55 19.86 -37.22
N ALA A 819 1.35 20.37 -36.28
CA ALA A 819 2.00 19.58 -35.24
C ALA A 819 0.95 18.96 -34.30
N TRP A 820 1.25 17.77 -33.78
CA TRP A 820 0.48 17.18 -32.69
C TRP A 820 0.68 17.95 -31.39
N ARG A 821 -0.33 17.93 -30.53
CA ARG A 821 -0.26 18.56 -29.21
C ARG A 821 0.60 17.74 -28.25
N THR A 822 0.44 16.42 -28.30
CA THR A 822 0.97 15.51 -27.28
C THR A 822 2.07 14.59 -27.80
N ILE A 823 3.04 14.31 -26.93
CA ILE A 823 4.06 13.29 -27.19
C ILE A 823 3.43 11.89 -27.30
N ARG A 824 2.36 11.62 -26.54
CA ARG A 824 1.60 10.36 -26.58
C ARG A 824 1.13 10.05 -28.00
N GLN A 825 0.56 11.03 -28.71
CA GLN A 825 0.13 10.84 -30.10
C GLN A 825 1.31 10.46 -31.01
N ALA A 826 2.49 11.07 -30.81
CA ALA A 826 3.69 10.68 -31.55
C ALA A 826 4.16 9.26 -31.23
N CYS A 827 4.16 8.86 -29.95
CA CYS A 827 4.53 7.51 -29.52
C CYS A 827 3.65 6.42 -30.13
N PHE A 828 2.39 6.72 -30.44
CA PHE A 828 1.49 5.80 -31.15
C PHE A 828 1.79 5.74 -32.65
N ALA A 829 2.29 6.81 -33.26
CA ALA A 829 2.41 6.93 -34.71
C ALA A 829 3.74 6.45 -35.31
N VAL A 830 4.83 6.52 -34.54
CA VAL A 830 6.20 6.28 -35.02
C VAL A 830 6.47 4.84 -35.42
N GLN A 831 7.32 4.68 -36.43
CA GLN A 831 7.76 3.43 -37.06
C GLN A 831 9.26 3.50 -37.34
N PRO A 832 9.95 2.36 -37.58
CA PRO A 832 11.40 2.35 -37.84
C PRO A 832 11.86 3.41 -38.85
N GLY A 833 12.81 4.25 -38.45
CA GLY A 833 13.39 5.32 -39.26
C GLY A 833 12.76 6.70 -39.06
N ASP A 834 11.58 6.79 -38.44
CA ASP A 834 10.91 8.08 -38.23
C ASP A 834 11.66 9.00 -37.25
N THR A 835 11.48 10.31 -37.43
CA THR A 835 11.97 11.34 -36.51
C THR A 835 10.80 12.19 -36.00
N VAL A 836 10.75 12.43 -34.68
CA VAL A 836 9.80 13.34 -34.03
C VAL A 836 10.57 14.56 -33.55
N LEU A 837 10.22 15.73 -34.10
CA LEU A 837 10.76 17.03 -33.74
C LEU A 837 9.81 17.70 -32.74
N VAL A 838 10.27 17.84 -31.49
CA VAL A 838 9.47 18.38 -30.39
C VAL A 838 9.87 19.82 -30.12
N ALA A 839 8.95 20.76 -30.35
CA ALA A 839 9.18 22.18 -30.14
C ALA A 839 9.43 22.51 -28.66
N PRO A 840 10.01 23.68 -28.34
CA PRO A 840 10.12 24.14 -26.96
C PRO A 840 8.74 24.28 -26.30
N GLY A 841 8.65 23.88 -25.04
CA GLY A 841 7.38 23.76 -24.31
C GLY A 841 7.45 22.83 -23.11
N GLU A 842 6.35 22.77 -22.36
CA GLU A 842 6.15 21.83 -21.26
C GLU A 842 5.21 20.71 -21.71
N TYR A 843 5.59 19.46 -21.43
CA TYR A 843 4.88 18.25 -21.86
C TYR A 843 4.69 17.30 -20.69
N HIS A 844 3.48 16.74 -20.59
CA HIS A 844 3.06 15.92 -19.45
C HIS A 844 2.91 14.44 -19.76
N GLN A 845 3.33 14.01 -20.95
CA GLN A 845 3.30 12.62 -21.39
C GLN A 845 4.70 12.04 -21.41
N ALA A 846 4.83 10.74 -21.14
CA ALA A 846 6.09 10.05 -21.28
C ALA A 846 6.44 9.86 -22.76
N ILE A 847 7.74 9.79 -23.06
CA ILE A 847 8.21 9.20 -24.31
C ILE A 847 8.23 7.68 -24.11
N ALA A 848 7.21 7.00 -24.65
CA ALA A 848 7.04 5.55 -24.59
C ALA A 848 6.53 4.99 -25.93
N PRO A 849 7.37 4.97 -26.99
CA PRO A 849 6.95 4.47 -28.29
C PRO A 849 6.53 3.00 -28.24
N ILE A 850 5.45 2.66 -28.94
CA ILE A 850 4.94 1.28 -28.98
C ILE A 850 5.69 0.37 -29.96
N SER A 851 6.57 0.93 -30.79
CA SER A 851 7.38 0.22 -31.78
C SER A 851 8.88 0.39 -31.52
N SER A 852 9.69 -0.62 -31.87
CA SER A 852 11.16 -0.52 -31.92
C SER A 852 11.63 0.09 -33.23
N GLY A 853 12.81 0.70 -33.22
CA GLY A 853 13.58 0.99 -34.43
C GLY A 853 14.33 -0.24 -34.94
N LEU A 854 15.15 -0.03 -35.97
CA LEU A 854 16.09 -1.01 -36.49
C LEU A 854 17.52 -0.43 -36.44
N PRO A 855 18.58 -1.27 -36.45
CA PRO A 855 19.97 -0.79 -36.41
C PRO A 855 20.30 0.28 -37.46
N ALA A 856 19.71 0.14 -38.66
CA ALA A 856 19.90 1.07 -39.79
C ALA A 856 18.75 2.09 -39.95
N ALA A 857 17.69 2.00 -39.13
CA ALA A 857 16.50 2.85 -39.20
C ALA A 857 15.94 3.07 -37.78
N ARG A 858 16.67 3.85 -37.00
CA ARG A 858 16.33 4.20 -35.61
C ARG A 858 15.10 5.10 -35.56
N ILE A 859 14.29 4.96 -34.51
CA ILE A 859 13.26 5.95 -34.19
C ILE A 859 13.91 7.05 -33.35
N THR A 860 13.77 8.31 -33.76
CA THR A 860 14.41 9.45 -33.08
C THR A 860 13.37 10.40 -32.51
N PHE A 861 13.42 10.66 -31.20
CA PHE A 861 12.76 11.80 -30.58
C PHE A 861 13.83 12.87 -30.33
N ARG A 862 13.64 14.07 -30.87
CA ARG A 862 14.62 15.15 -30.77
C ARG A 862 13.93 16.49 -30.49
N ARG A 863 14.52 17.28 -29.59
CA ARG A 863 14.16 18.68 -29.39
C ARG A 863 14.40 19.52 -30.65
N HIS A 864 13.42 20.31 -31.06
CA HIS A 864 13.48 21.18 -32.23
C HIS A 864 13.89 22.61 -31.84
N GLY A 865 15.10 23.01 -32.22
CA GLY A 865 15.65 24.33 -31.93
C GLY A 865 16.32 24.44 -30.55
N ASP A 866 16.63 25.67 -30.12
CA ASP A 866 17.48 25.93 -28.95
C ASP A 866 16.71 26.18 -27.63
N GLY A 867 15.39 26.36 -27.67
CA GLY A 867 14.55 26.53 -26.47
C GLY A 867 14.32 25.22 -25.71
N VAL A 868 13.82 25.27 -24.47
CA VAL A 868 13.67 24.07 -23.61
C VAL A 868 12.43 23.25 -24.00
N ALA A 869 12.58 21.94 -24.19
CA ALA A 869 11.47 20.97 -24.27
C ALA A 869 11.46 20.14 -22.97
N LEU A 870 10.58 20.54 -22.03
CA LEU A 870 10.50 19.99 -20.69
C LEU A 870 9.49 18.84 -20.62
N LEU A 871 9.95 17.64 -20.29
CA LEU A 871 9.12 16.51 -19.91
C LEU A 871 8.91 16.53 -18.40
N THR A 872 7.64 16.60 -17.96
CA THR A 872 7.30 16.53 -16.54
C THR A 872 5.90 16.03 -16.29
N ALA A 873 5.73 15.09 -15.37
CA ALA A 873 4.42 14.57 -14.99
C ALA A 873 4.15 14.71 -13.49
N ASN A 874 4.98 15.50 -12.79
CA ASN A 874 5.11 15.56 -11.33
C ASN A 874 4.57 14.28 -10.62
N GLY A 875 5.18 13.13 -10.84
CA GLY A 875 4.84 11.91 -10.09
C GLY A 875 3.59 11.14 -10.52
N VAL A 876 2.81 11.59 -11.52
CA VAL A 876 1.62 10.86 -12.04
C VAL A 876 2.01 9.67 -12.91
N LEU A 877 3.21 9.71 -13.49
CA LEU A 877 3.78 8.63 -14.31
C LEU A 877 4.92 7.95 -13.56
N ASP A 878 5.09 6.65 -13.82
CA ASP A 878 6.19 5.85 -13.27
C ASP A 878 7.56 6.32 -13.79
N ALA A 879 7.65 6.66 -15.09
CA ALA A 879 8.84 7.23 -15.75
C ALA A 879 8.43 8.22 -16.86
N LEU A 880 9.29 9.20 -17.16
CA LEU A 880 9.07 10.21 -18.22
C LEU A 880 9.66 9.81 -19.56
N VAL A 881 10.58 8.85 -19.55
CA VAL A 881 11.04 8.09 -20.71
C VAL A 881 10.99 6.62 -20.32
N SER A 882 10.17 5.84 -21.01
CA SER A 882 9.99 4.40 -20.74
C SER A 882 10.22 3.63 -22.03
N LEU A 883 11.35 2.94 -22.12
CA LEU A 883 11.76 2.21 -23.33
C LEU A 883 11.74 0.70 -23.13
N ASN A 884 11.05 0.21 -22.11
CA ASN A 884 11.05 -1.21 -21.74
C ASN A 884 10.68 -2.12 -22.93
N ASN A 885 11.63 -3.00 -23.31
CA ASN A 885 11.58 -3.86 -24.50
C ASN A 885 11.46 -3.09 -25.83
N ARG A 886 12.13 -1.93 -25.96
CA ARG A 886 12.18 -1.12 -27.19
C ARG A 886 13.63 -0.91 -27.63
N ASP A 887 13.90 -1.33 -28.85
CA ASP A 887 15.27 -1.31 -29.41
C ASP A 887 15.47 -0.13 -30.36
N TYR A 888 16.72 0.30 -30.50
CA TYR A 888 17.17 1.27 -31.49
C TYR A 888 16.37 2.58 -31.48
N ILE A 889 16.13 3.11 -30.27
CA ILE A 889 15.50 4.40 -30.03
C ILE A 889 16.57 5.43 -29.67
N THR A 890 16.46 6.65 -30.20
CA THR A 890 17.32 7.79 -29.86
C THR A 890 16.48 8.88 -29.19
N ILE A 891 16.87 9.30 -27.99
CA ILE A 891 16.29 10.41 -27.22
C ILE A 891 17.33 11.53 -27.16
N ASP A 892 17.03 12.69 -27.75
CA ASP A 892 18.03 13.74 -27.98
C ASP A 892 17.54 15.12 -27.54
N GLY A 893 18.21 15.67 -26.51
CA GLY A 893 18.12 17.09 -26.16
C GLY A 893 16.97 17.49 -25.24
N PHE A 894 16.31 16.57 -24.53
CA PHE A 894 15.17 16.89 -23.66
C PHE A 894 15.59 17.29 -22.24
N ASP A 895 14.82 18.18 -21.64
CA ASP A 895 14.87 18.47 -20.21
C ASP A 895 13.82 17.60 -19.50
N VAL A 896 14.19 16.86 -18.46
CA VAL A 896 13.31 15.91 -17.77
C VAL A 896 13.25 16.25 -16.29
N ALA A 897 12.05 16.52 -15.77
CA ALA A 897 11.88 17.02 -14.42
C ALA A 897 10.69 16.42 -13.67
N ILE A 898 10.82 16.32 -12.36
CA ILE A 898 9.71 16.05 -11.44
C ILE A 898 9.69 17.19 -10.41
N GLY A 899 8.53 17.84 -10.27
CA GLY A 899 8.30 18.93 -9.33
C GLY A 899 8.35 18.49 -7.87
N ALA A 900 8.67 19.43 -6.98
CA ALA A 900 8.94 19.21 -5.55
C ALA A 900 7.72 18.76 -4.71
N ALA A 901 6.53 18.71 -5.29
CA ALA A 901 5.27 18.59 -4.53
C ALA A 901 4.77 17.16 -4.30
N ASN A 902 5.40 16.12 -4.88
CA ASN A 902 4.79 14.78 -4.93
C ASN A 902 5.55 13.71 -4.14
N TRP A 903 4.80 13.06 -3.25
CA TRP A 903 5.20 12.13 -2.17
C TRP A 903 5.65 10.73 -2.64
N VAL A 904 5.85 10.52 -3.95
CA VAL A 904 6.06 9.19 -4.51
C VAL A 904 7.52 8.76 -4.35
N VAL A 905 7.74 7.71 -3.56
CA VAL A 905 9.03 7.03 -3.42
C VAL A 905 9.34 6.29 -4.74
N SER A 906 10.23 6.91 -5.53
CA SER A 906 10.95 6.38 -6.71
C SER A 906 10.22 6.27 -8.07
N PRO A 907 9.85 7.38 -8.72
CA PRO A 907 9.82 7.42 -10.18
C PRO A 907 11.27 7.49 -10.70
N HIS A 908 11.71 6.46 -11.40
CA HIS A 908 12.91 6.56 -12.22
C HIS A 908 12.60 7.52 -13.36
N LEU A 909 13.41 8.56 -13.58
CA LEU A 909 13.05 9.54 -14.61
C LEU A 909 13.06 8.94 -16.01
N MET A 910 14.07 8.11 -16.27
CA MET A 910 14.21 7.32 -17.49
C MET A 910 14.42 5.86 -17.11
N ASP A 911 13.59 4.97 -17.65
CA ASP A 911 13.59 3.52 -17.38
C ASP A 911 13.78 2.74 -18.68
N LEU A 912 14.85 1.94 -18.73
CA LEU A 912 15.27 1.13 -19.85
C LEU A 912 15.45 -0.31 -19.36
N THR A 913 14.51 -1.19 -19.69
CA THR A 913 14.58 -2.62 -19.35
C THR A 913 14.60 -3.46 -20.63
N ASN A 914 15.53 -4.40 -20.75
CA ASN A 914 15.64 -5.36 -21.87
C ASN A 914 15.68 -4.68 -23.24
N CYS A 915 16.49 -3.63 -23.39
CA CYS A 915 16.63 -2.84 -24.62
C CYS A 915 17.96 -3.11 -25.31
N ARG A 916 18.00 -2.92 -26.64
CA ARG A 916 19.24 -2.95 -27.42
C ARG A 916 19.44 -1.66 -28.23
N GLY A 917 20.66 -1.15 -28.25
CA GLY A 917 21.06 -0.12 -29.20
C GLY A 917 20.49 1.28 -28.91
N VAL A 918 19.98 1.53 -27.70
CA VAL A 918 19.35 2.81 -27.34
C VAL A 918 20.38 3.92 -27.11
N GLU A 919 20.04 5.14 -27.52
CA GLU A 919 20.87 6.34 -27.35
C GLU A 919 20.14 7.40 -26.51
N ILE A 920 20.74 7.82 -25.40
CA ILE A 920 20.31 8.94 -24.56
C ILE A 920 21.33 10.05 -24.70
N LEU A 921 20.96 11.10 -25.44
CA LEU A 921 21.89 12.13 -25.91
C LEU A 921 21.44 13.51 -25.44
N ASN A 922 22.40 14.34 -25.00
CA ASN A 922 22.21 15.78 -24.76
C ASN A 922 21.05 16.15 -23.82
N CYS A 923 20.55 15.22 -23.01
CA CYS A 923 19.42 15.43 -22.13
C CYS A 923 19.85 16.08 -20.82
N ARG A 924 18.93 16.82 -20.19
CA ARG A 924 19.16 17.51 -18.90
C ARG A 924 18.12 17.05 -17.90
N ARG A 925 18.48 16.90 -16.62
CA ARG A 925 17.55 16.48 -15.55
C ARG A 925 17.32 17.55 -14.51
N HIS A 926 16.08 17.95 -14.21
CA HIS A 926 15.80 18.91 -13.14
C HIS A 926 14.98 18.32 -11.97
N ILE A 927 15.55 18.24 -10.75
CA ILE A 927 14.77 18.09 -9.49
C ILE A 927 14.79 19.41 -8.71
N SER A 928 13.62 19.89 -8.27
CA SER A 928 13.47 21.19 -7.60
C SER A 928 13.65 21.16 -6.07
N SER A 929 13.61 20.01 -5.38
CA SER A 929 13.74 19.96 -3.93
C SER A 929 15.20 19.85 -3.46
N ARG A 930 15.54 20.63 -2.42
CA ARG A 930 16.78 20.48 -1.65
C ARG A 930 16.67 19.20 -0.82
N HIS A 931 17.56 18.25 -1.05
CA HIS A 931 17.69 17.07 -0.21
C HIS A 931 18.45 17.46 1.07
N ASP A 932 17.88 17.28 2.26
CA ASP A 932 18.63 17.36 3.52
C ASP A 932 19.37 16.04 3.75
N HIS A 933 20.56 16.11 4.36
CA HIS A 933 21.68 15.19 4.21
C HIS A 933 21.88 14.23 5.38
N SER A 934 20.97 14.20 6.37
CA SER A 934 21.15 13.40 7.60
C SER A 934 20.36 12.10 7.65
N THR A 935 19.26 11.95 6.90
CA THR A 935 18.32 10.81 7.00
C THR A 935 18.13 10.02 5.70
N GLY A 936 18.77 10.43 4.60
CA GLY A 936 18.50 9.88 3.27
C GLY A 936 17.15 10.32 2.70
N ALA A 937 16.49 11.31 3.31
CA ALA A 937 15.22 11.88 2.91
C ALA A 937 15.31 13.43 2.96
N ASP A 938 14.44 14.16 2.26
CA ASP A 938 14.32 15.62 2.52
C ASP A 938 13.65 15.89 3.89
N GLU A 939 13.47 17.17 4.26
CA GLU A 939 12.82 17.59 5.53
C GLU A 939 11.40 16.98 5.73
N LYS A 940 10.82 16.40 4.68
CA LYS A 940 9.49 15.77 4.63
C LYS A 940 9.54 14.24 4.47
N GLY A 941 10.71 13.60 4.42
CA GLY A 941 10.84 12.15 4.33
C GLY A 941 10.91 11.57 2.91
N HIS A 942 11.15 12.39 1.87
CA HIS A 942 11.10 11.97 0.47
C HIS A 942 12.43 11.39 -0.07
N TRP A 943 12.33 10.35 -0.90
CA TRP A 943 13.48 9.73 -1.57
C TRP A 943 13.36 9.92 -3.09
N ALA A 944 14.24 10.71 -3.70
CA ALA A 944 14.27 10.85 -5.17
C ALA A 944 14.65 9.52 -5.85
N GLY A 945 13.98 9.13 -6.93
CA GLY A 945 14.35 7.95 -7.74
C GLY A 945 15.65 8.13 -8.53
N SER A 946 15.97 7.16 -9.40
CA SER A 946 17.16 7.23 -10.27
C SER A 946 16.99 8.19 -11.44
N GLY A 947 18.10 8.70 -11.99
CA GLY A 947 18.08 9.50 -13.23
C GLY A 947 17.88 8.63 -14.44
N LEU A 948 18.77 7.67 -14.57
CA LEU A 948 18.68 6.62 -15.55
C LEU A 948 18.72 5.28 -14.83
N HIS A 949 17.72 4.46 -15.09
CA HIS A 949 17.63 3.09 -14.60
C HIS A 949 17.68 2.14 -15.78
N VAL A 950 18.66 1.25 -15.75
CA VAL A 950 18.93 0.34 -16.86
C VAL A 950 19.07 -1.07 -16.32
N ILE A 951 18.25 -1.98 -16.85
CA ILE A 951 18.23 -3.40 -16.51
C ILE A 951 18.25 -4.24 -17.79
N GLY A 952 19.13 -5.23 -17.91
CA GLY A 952 19.04 -6.21 -19.00
C GLY A 952 19.36 -5.65 -20.39
N CYS A 953 20.07 -4.52 -20.51
CA CYS A 953 20.22 -3.81 -21.78
C CYS A 953 21.60 -4.01 -22.44
N SER A 954 21.66 -3.88 -23.77
CA SER A 954 22.89 -4.03 -24.56
C SER A 954 23.12 -2.90 -25.57
N ASP A 955 24.38 -2.67 -25.95
CA ASP A 955 24.77 -1.73 -27.01
C ASP A 955 24.28 -0.28 -26.78
N LEU A 956 24.37 0.23 -25.54
CA LEU A 956 23.83 1.54 -25.16
C LEU A 956 24.82 2.69 -25.32
N ARG A 957 24.31 3.89 -25.63
CA ARG A 957 25.08 5.15 -25.58
C ARG A 957 24.38 6.18 -24.71
N ILE A 958 25.10 6.67 -23.71
CA ILE A 958 24.66 7.71 -22.78
C ILE A 958 25.68 8.84 -22.88
N GLU A 959 25.38 9.87 -23.66
CA GLU A 959 26.37 10.89 -24.03
C GLU A 959 25.85 12.32 -23.95
N GLY A 960 26.72 13.24 -23.49
CA GLY A 960 26.40 14.68 -23.48
C GLY A 960 25.29 15.06 -22.49
N ASN A 961 24.94 14.19 -21.54
CA ASN A 961 23.82 14.44 -20.62
C ASN A 961 24.27 15.19 -19.36
N VAL A 962 23.37 16.01 -18.80
CA VAL A 962 23.55 16.66 -17.49
C VAL A 962 22.54 16.07 -16.51
N ILE A 963 23.00 15.26 -15.55
CA ILE A 963 22.15 14.56 -14.59
C ILE A 963 22.48 15.02 -13.17
N TRP A 964 21.53 15.65 -12.47
CA TRP A 964 21.73 16.13 -11.10
C TRP A 964 20.56 15.85 -10.14
N GLY A 965 20.81 15.92 -8.82
CA GLY A 965 19.76 15.94 -7.79
C GLY A 965 19.06 14.61 -7.50
N ALA A 966 19.69 13.48 -7.83
CA ALA A 966 19.11 12.13 -7.70
C ALA A 966 19.63 11.35 -6.49
N ARG A 967 18.88 10.34 -6.03
CA ARG A 967 19.44 9.29 -5.17
C ARG A 967 20.53 8.50 -5.90
N TYR A 968 20.24 8.01 -7.10
CA TYR A 968 21.22 7.38 -7.99
C TYR A 968 21.20 8.10 -9.34
N LEU A 969 22.33 8.61 -9.84
CA LEU A 969 22.31 9.32 -11.13
C LEU A 969 22.13 8.32 -12.29
N VAL A 970 22.91 7.23 -12.29
CA VAL A 970 22.78 6.10 -13.21
C VAL A 970 22.84 4.78 -12.44
N ARG A 971 21.94 3.84 -12.75
CA ARG A 971 21.99 2.45 -12.28
C ARG A 971 22.00 1.49 -13.47
N LEU A 972 22.93 0.54 -13.45
CA LEU A 972 23.06 -0.53 -14.44
C LEU A 972 23.00 -1.89 -13.74
N PHE A 973 22.12 -2.77 -14.21
CA PHE A 973 22.03 -4.15 -13.78
C PHE A 973 21.97 -5.06 -15.00
N ASP A 974 22.80 -6.10 -15.07
CA ASP A 974 22.80 -7.07 -16.17
C ASP A 974 22.88 -6.39 -17.56
N CYS A 975 23.96 -5.64 -17.83
CA CYS A 975 24.08 -4.84 -19.04
C CYS A 975 25.43 -5.09 -19.74
N GLU A 976 25.41 -5.12 -21.08
CA GLU A 976 26.59 -5.34 -21.94
C GLU A 976 26.80 -4.16 -22.89
N GLY A 977 28.05 -3.80 -23.20
CA GLY A 977 28.36 -2.85 -24.28
C GLY A 977 27.76 -1.46 -24.06
N VAL A 978 27.93 -0.89 -22.87
CA VAL A 978 27.38 0.42 -22.50
C VAL A 978 28.49 1.48 -22.54
N LEU A 979 28.31 2.52 -23.37
CA LEU A 979 29.18 3.69 -23.40
C LEU A 979 28.55 4.86 -22.63
N ILE A 980 29.21 5.30 -21.56
CA ILE A 980 28.85 6.51 -20.81
C ILE A 980 29.97 7.53 -21.02
N ARG A 981 29.73 8.52 -21.89
CA ARG A 981 30.77 9.45 -22.31
C ARG A 981 30.36 10.90 -22.32
N GLY A 982 31.23 11.79 -21.82
CA GLY A 982 31.00 13.23 -21.94
C GLY A 982 29.76 13.70 -21.17
N ASN A 983 29.43 13.08 -20.04
CA ASN A 983 28.28 13.50 -19.22
C ASN A 983 28.72 14.35 -18.04
N THR A 984 27.82 15.18 -17.53
CA THR A 984 27.99 15.94 -16.28
C THR A 984 27.05 15.40 -15.21
N PHE A 985 27.61 14.97 -14.08
CA PHE A 985 26.93 14.39 -12.94
C PHE A 985 27.09 15.28 -11.71
N ALA A 986 26.01 15.76 -11.09
CA ALA A 986 26.11 16.68 -9.96
C ALA A 986 25.11 16.43 -8.82
N LEU A 987 25.40 16.92 -7.61
CA LEU A 987 24.44 17.01 -6.48
C LEU A 987 23.68 15.70 -6.19
N LYS A 988 24.40 14.58 -6.06
CA LYS A 988 23.80 13.25 -5.75
C LYS A 988 23.43 13.11 -4.26
N SER A 989 22.42 12.28 -3.97
CA SER A 989 21.96 11.95 -2.61
C SER A 989 22.51 10.60 -2.10
N VAL A 990 22.76 9.59 -2.96
CA VAL A 990 23.41 8.31 -2.55
C VAL A 990 24.69 8.02 -3.34
N VAL A 991 24.62 7.68 -4.63
CA VAL A 991 25.79 7.33 -5.48
C VAL A 991 25.60 7.85 -6.92
N ALA A 992 26.69 8.18 -7.63
CA ALA A 992 26.61 8.67 -9.00
C ALA A 992 26.30 7.51 -9.97
N VAL A 993 27.13 6.47 -9.95
CA VAL A 993 26.93 5.27 -10.78
C VAL A 993 26.93 4.02 -9.92
N GLN A 994 25.86 3.23 -10.03
CA GLN A 994 25.77 1.90 -9.43
C GLN A 994 25.78 0.83 -10.52
N ILE A 995 26.59 -0.21 -10.30
CA ILE A 995 26.65 -1.41 -11.14
C ILE A 995 26.44 -2.64 -10.23
N GLY A 996 25.30 -3.32 -10.37
CA GLY A 996 24.81 -4.34 -9.42
C GLY A 996 25.26 -5.80 -9.65
N GLU A 997 24.71 -6.71 -8.82
CA GLU A 997 25.25 -8.06 -8.51
C GLU A 997 24.88 -9.22 -9.45
N THR A 998 24.04 -9.04 -10.46
CA THR A 998 23.56 -10.16 -11.33
C THR A 998 23.78 -9.86 -12.82
N GLY A 999 24.23 -10.86 -13.60
CA GLY A 999 24.28 -10.76 -15.08
C GLY A 999 25.65 -10.72 -15.76
N ASP A 1000 25.66 -10.71 -17.12
CA ASP A 1000 26.83 -10.37 -17.93
C ASP A 1000 27.07 -8.85 -17.87
N ARG A 1001 28.33 -8.45 -17.72
CA ARG A 1001 28.74 -7.07 -17.42
C ARG A 1001 29.87 -6.60 -18.34
N SER A 1002 30.08 -7.28 -19.47
CA SER A 1002 31.21 -6.99 -20.34
C SER A 1002 31.01 -5.69 -21.14
N GLY A 1003 32.07 -4.91 -21.32
CA GLY A 1003 32.07 -3.77 -22.23
C GLY A 1003 31.40 -2.47 -21.72
N VAL A 1004 31.24 -2.27 -20.40
CA VAL A 1004 30.85 -0.95 -19.86
C VAL A 1004 32.06 -0.02 -19.85
N ARG A 1005 31.98 1.11 -20.57
CA ARG A 1005 33.04 2.13 -20.68
C ARG A 1005 32.53 3.47 -20.15
N PHE A 1006 33.27 4.07 -19.21
CA PHE A 1006 32.94 5.34 -18.57
C PHE A 1006 34.09 6.34 -18.71
N VAL A 1007 33.97 7.26 -19.67
CA VAL A 1007 35.06 8.14 -20.07
C VAL A 1007 34.63 9.58 -20.30
N ASN A 1008 35.51 10.55 -20.06
CA ASN A 1008 35.25 11.98 -20.29
C ASN A 1008 34.07 12.54 -19.48
N ASN A 1009 33.70 11.93 -18.35
CA ASN A 1009 32.60 12.41 -17.52
C ASN A 1009 33.10 13.38 -16.43
N LEU A 1010 32.29 14.40 -16.15
CA LEU A 1010 32.51 15.38 -15.09
C LEU A 1010 31.60 15.03 -13.89
N LEU A 1011 32.18 14.79 -12.72
CA LEU A 1011 31.47 14.45 -11.50
C LEU A 1011 31.71 15.54 -10.43
N HIS A 1012 30.66 16.27 -10.09
CA HIS A 1012 30.70 17.47 -9.25
C HIS A 1012 29.88 17.32 -7.95
N GLU A 1013 30.53 17.52 -6.80
CA GLU A 1013 29.95 17.50 -5.44
C GLU A 1013 29.35 16.16 -4.95
N ASN A 1014 29.68 15.79 -3.70
CA ASN A 1014 29.12 14.65 -2.98
C ASN A 1014 28.68 15.07 -1.57
N ARG A 1015 27.50 14.64 -1.13
CA ARG A 1015 26.93 14.99 0.19
C ARG A 1015 26.17 13.80 0.85
N SER A 1016 26.72 12.57 0.82
CA SER A 1016 26.02 11.29 1.08
C SER A 1016 26.66 10.37 2.15
N PHE A 1017 25.87 9.44 2.72
CA PHE A 1017 26.16 8.39 3.72
C PHE A 1017 27.37 7.46 3.43
N ARG A 1018 27.94 7.42 2.22
CA ARG A 1018 29.14 6.58 1.89
C ARG A 1018 30.28 7.29 1.15
N ASN A 1019 30.21 8.61 0.93
CA ASN A 1019 31.33 9.39 0.37
C ASN A 1019 32.02 8.83 -0.90
N THR A 1020 31.34 8.12 -1.82
CA THR A 1020 31.95 7.60 -3.07
C THR A 1020 31.16 7.88 -4.37
N PHE A 1021 31.84 7.89 -5.53
CA PHE A 1021 31.20 8.08 -6.86
C PHE A 1021 30.71 6.78 -7.49
N PHE A 1022 31.46 5.69 -7.35
CA PHE A 1022 31.07 4.37 -7.82
C PHE A 1022 30.66 3.45 -6.68
N TRP A 1023 29.56 2.73 -6.91
CA TRP A 1023 29.18 1.54 -6.15
C TRP A 1023 29.26 0.33 -7.08
N LEU A 1024 30.30 -0.50 -6.86
CA LEU A 1024 30.54 -1.70 -7.64
C LEU A 1024 30.33 -2.96 -6.79
N SER A 1025 29.63 -3.92 -7.38
CA SER A 1025 29.59 -5.31 -6.91
C SER A 1025 30.87 -6.08 -7.25
N PRO A 1026 31.23 -7.14 -6.49
CA PRO A 1026 32.32 -8.03 -6.84
C PRO A 1026 32.19 -8.56 -8.27
N GLY A 1027 33.31 -8.62 -8.99
CA GLY A 1027 33.38 -9.16 -10.35
C GLY A 1027 32.83 -8.27 -11.46
N SER A 1028 32.43 -7.02 -11.17
CA SER A 1028 32.03 -6.07 -12.20
C SER A 1028 33.19 -5.79 -13.18
N VAL A 1029 32.94 -6.01 -14.48
CA VAL A 1029 33.87 -5.67 -15.57
C VAL A 1029 33.49 -4.29 -16.08
N PHE A 1030 34.37 -3.32 -15.91
CA PHE A 1030 34.11 -1.91 -16.18
C PHE A 1030 35.43 -1.23 -16.49
N GLU A 1031 35.44 -0.38 -17.53
CA GLU A 1031 36.59 0.42 -17.94
C GLU A 1031 36.32 1.90 -17.71
N SER A 1032 37.20 2.57 -16.98
CA SER A 1032 37.02 3.97 -16.63
C SER A 1032 38.31 4.77 -16.65
N ASP A 1033 38.30 5.88 -17.38
CA ASP A 1033 39.45 6.77 -17.50
C ASP A 1033 39.06 8.14 -18.08
N TYR A 1034 39.95 9.12 -17.99
CA TYR A 1034 39.73 10.49 -18.50
C TYR A 1034 38.51 11.20 -17.89
N ASN A 1035 38.19 10.92 -16.63
CA ASN A 1035 37.09 11.57 -15.91
C ASN A 1035 37.61 12.70 -15.01
N LEU A 1036 36.75 13.65 -14.65
CA LEU A 1036 37.05 14.68 -13.66
C LEU A 1036 36.17 14.52 -12.44
N TYR A 1037 36.79 14.47 -11.26
CA TYR A 1037 36.12 14.34 -9.97
C TYR A 1037 36.34 15.59 -9.12
N PHE A 1038 35.27 16.13 -8.56
CA PHE A 1038 35.34 17.27 -7.65
C PHE A 1038 34.39 17.13 -6.46
N THR A 1039 34.87 17.52 -5.29
CA THR A 1039 34.09 17.60 -4.05
C THR A 1039 34.73 18.60 -3.10
N THR A 1040 33.93 19.16 -2.21
CA THR A 1040 34.40 19.95 -1.06
C THR A 1040 34.60 19.10 0.20
N ASP A 1041 34.13 17.84 0.22
CA ASP A 1041 34.30 16.92 1.34
C ASP A 1041 35.68 16.23 1.29
N PRO A 1042 36.56 16.43 2.29
CA PRO A 1042 37.88 15.81 2.33
C PRO A 1042 37.86 14.29 2.58
N ALA A 1043 36.73 13.69 2.98
CA ALA A 1043 36.59 12.26 3.26
C ALA A 1043 36.07 11.44 2.05
N LEU A 1044 36.14 11.99 0.84
CA LEU A 1044 35.64 11.38 -0.38
C LEU A 1044 36.59 10.34 -0.98
N GLY A 1045 36.04 9.19 -1.38
CA GLY A 1045 36.67 8.23 -2.28
C GLY A 1045 36.10 8.26 -3.72
N ILE A 1046 36.88 7.80 -4.69
CA ILE A 1046 36.44 7.56 -6.07
C ILE A 1046 35.42 6.42 -6.12
N GLY A 1047 35.61 5.34 -5.35
CA GLY A 1047 34.70 4.20 -5.37
C GLY A 1047 34.75 3.33 -4.12
N THR A 1048 33.73 2.49 -4.00
CA THR A 1048 33.66 1.41 -3.01
C THR A 1048 33.40 0.09 -3.74
N ILE A 1049 34.15 -0.96 -3.38
CA ILE A 1049 33.90 -2.34 -3.79
C ILE A 1049 33.37 -3.08 -2.56
N LEU A 1050 32.11 -3.53 -2.58
CA LEU A 1050 31.55 -4.27 -1.44
C LEU A 1050 31.99 -5.74 -1.49
N ALA A 1051 32.36 -6.32 -0.35
CA ALA A 1051 32.19 -7.76 -0.16
C ALA A 1051 30.68 -8.02 0.06
N ALA A 1052 30.14 -9.12 -0.45
CA ALA A 1052 28.71 -9.43 -0.35
C ALA A 1052 28.22 -9.37 1.11
N GLY A 1053 27.31 -8.45 1.41
CA GLY A 1053 26.67 -8.31 2.74
C GLY A 1053 26.65 -6.88 3.32
N PRO A 1054 25.81 -6.60 4.34
CA PRO A 1054 25.68 -5.29 4.97
C PRO A 1054 26.80 -5.06 6.00
N ASP A 1055 28.04 -4.86 5.53
CA ASP A 1055 29.16 -4.47 6.40
C ASP A 1055 29.27 -2.92 6.49
N PRO A 1056 29.26 -2.33 7.71
CA PRO A 1056 29.48 -0.90 7.93
C PRO A 1056 30.94 -0.41 7.72
N ALA A 1057 31.91 -1.28 7.42
CA ALA A 1057 33.33 -0.90 7.33
C ALA A 1057 33.88 -0.63 5.91
N ALA A 1058 33.05 -0.17 4.97
CA ALA A 1058 33.53 0.12 3.61
C ALA A 1058 34.40 1.40 3.59
N VAL A 1059 35.72 1.24 3.43
CA VAL A 1059 36.67 2.35 3.31
C VAL A 1059 36.47 3.04 1.97
N ALA A 1060 36.25 4.36 1.97
CA ALA A 1060 36.25 5.16 0.76
C ALA A 1060 37.67 5.17 0.17
N ILE A 1061 37.81 4.76 -1.10
CA ILE A 1061 39.10 4.59 -1.77
C ILE A 1061 39.43 5.86 -2.56
N ASP A 1062 40.54 6.54 -2.26
CA ASP A 1062 40.94 7.73 -3.02
C ASP A 1062 41.46 7.39 -4.43
N LEU A 1063 41.71 8.39 -5.28
CA LEU A 1063 42.14 8.15 -6.66
C LEU A 1063 43.50 7.43 -6.77
N PRO A 1064 44.55 7.80 -6.01
CA PRO A 1064 45.79 7.04 -5.97
C PRO A 1064 45.60 5.57 -5.62
N GLN A 1065 44.82 5.27 -4.56
CA GLN A 1065 44.53 3.91 -4.14
C GLN A 1065 43.73 3.16 -5.20
N TRP A 1066 42.75 3.81 -5.82
CA TRP A 1066 41.96 3.22 -6.90
C TRP A 1066 42.82 2.83 -8.10
N ARG A 1067 43.77 3.69 -8.50
CA ARG A 1067 44.73 3.42 -9.58
C ARG A 1067 45.60 2.21 -9.25
N GLU A 1068 46.09 2.11 -8.02
CA GLU A 1068 46.92 1.00 -7.57
C GLU A 1068 46.14 -0.32 -7.56
N MET A 1069 44.88 -0.27 -7.09
CA MET A 1069 44.02 -1.45 -6.97
C MET A 1069 43.50 -1.97 -8.31
N THR A 1070 43.11 -1.07 -9.22
CA THR A 1070 42.36 -1.42 -10.43
C THR A 1070 43.17 -1.28 -11.71
N GLY A 1071 44.24 -0.48 -11.71
CA GLY A 1071 44.95 -0.06 -12.92
C GLY A 1071 44.19 0.96 -13.77
N GLN A 1072 43.00 1.39 -13.37
CA GLN A 1072 42.14 2.33 -14.12
C GLN A 1072 42.36 3.79 -13.72
N GLU A 1073 41.65 4.72 -14.37
CA GLU A 1073 41.66 6.17 -14.05
C GLU A 1073 43.04 6.84 -14.17
N GLN A 1074 43.93 6.35 -15.03
CA GLN A 1074 45.31 6.84 -15.15
C GLN A 1074 45.39 8.31 -15.60
N HIS A 1075 44.43 8.76 -16.40
CA HIS A 1075 44.36 10.10 -16.97
C HIS A 1075 43.32 11.00 -16.30
N SER A 1076 42.57 10.46 -15.34
CA SER A 1076 41.54 11.20 -14.62
C SER A 1076 42.08 12.26 -13.66
N ILE A 1077 41.29 13.30 -13.44
CA ILE A 1077 41.70 14.52 -12.71
C ILE A 1077 40.84 14.66 -11.45
N VAL A 1078 41.46 15.04 -10.33
CA VAL A 1078 40.75 15.52 -9.14
C VAL A 1078 41.03 17.02 -9.00
N ALA A 1079 40.09 17.86 -9.41
CA ALA A 1079 40.23 19.31 -9.37
C ALA A 1079 38.86 19.98 -9.49
N ASP A 1080 38.76 21.24 -9.06
CA ASP A 1080 37.58 22.07 -9.32
C ASP A 1080 37.40 22.24 -10.84
N PRO A 1081 36.26 21.85 -11.42
CA PRO A 1081 36.01 22.01 -12.85
C PRO A 1081 35.74 23.46 -13.26
N VAL A 1082 35.61 24.41 -12.31
CA VAL A 1082 35.40 25.84 -12.58
C VAL A 1082 34.22 26.06 -13.53
N VAL A 1083 33.03 25.66 -13.09
CA VAL A 1083 31.76 25.85 -13.83
C VAL A 1083 31.13 27.22 -13.55
N ILE A 1084 30.18 27.68 -14.37
CA ILE A 1084 29.51 28.99 -14.17
C ILE A 1084 28.82 29.07 -12.80
N SER A 1085 27.88 28.17 -12.51
CA SER A 1085 27.16 28.17 -11.24
C SER A 1085 26.47 26.84 -11.00
N VAL A 1086 26.87 26.14 -9.94
CA VAL A 1086 26.25 24.88 -9.51
C VAL A 1086 24.85 25.14 -8.93
N ASP A 1087 24.69 26.23 -8.17
CA ASP A 1087 23.42 26.62 -7.56
C ASP A 1087 22.36 26.96 -8.62
N GLU A 1088 22.78 27.60 -9.71
CA GLU A 1088 21.92 27.90 -10.86
C GLU A 1088 21.88 26.75 -11.89
N ARG A 1089 22.59 25.64 -11.63
CA ARG A 1089 22.65 24.41 -12.46
C ARG A 1089 23.23 24.65 -13.86
N ASP A 1090 24.08 25.66 -13.97
CA ASP A 1090 24.82 25.99 -15.18
C ASP A 1090 26.24 25.42 -15.11
N PHE A 1091 26.38 24.22 -15.67
CA PHE A 1091 27.64 23.47 -15.67
C PHE A 1091 28.55 23.77 -16.86
N ARG A 1092 28.32 24.87 -17.59
CA ARG A 1092 29.26 25.32 -18.64
C ARG A 1092 30.62 25.64 -18.02
N LEU A 1093 31.69 25.29 -18.74
CA LEU A 1093 33.05 25.48 -18.26
C LEU A 1093 33.48 26.95 -18.40
N GLN A 1094 34.11 27.51 -17.36
CA GLN A 1094 34.75 28.82 -17.42
C GLN A 1094 36.18 28.71 -17.99
N PRO A 1095 36.74 29.82 -18.52
CA PRO A 1095 38.15 29.87 -18.91
C PRO A 1095 39.08 29.43 -17.77
N GLY A 1096 40.01 28.51 -18.06
CA GLY A 1096 40.95 27.97 -17.08
C GLY A 1096 40.49 26.69 -16.38
N SER A 1097 39.31 26.19 -16.70
CA SER A 1097 38.85 24.88 -16.23
C SER A 1097 39.81 23.75 -16.63
N PRO A 1098 40.18 22.85 -15.69
CA PRO A 1098 41.01 21.67 -15.99
C PRO A 1098 40.27 20.61 -16.82
N ALA A 1099 38.96 20.76 -17.04
CA ALA A 1099 38.19 19.89 -17.93
C ALA A 1099 38.42 20.22 -19.42
N ILE A 1100 38.96 21.39 -19.75
CA ILE A 1100 39.11 21.85 -21.14
C ILE A 1100 40.21 21.04 -21.84
N GLY A 1101 39.86 20.37 -22.94
CA GLY A 1101 40.80 19.60 -23.77
C GLY A 1101 41.41 18.35 -23.11
N ALA A 1102 40.88 17.93 -21.97
CA ALA A 1102 41.44 16.85 -21.14
C ALA A 1102 40.83 15.46 -21.41
N GLY A 1103 39.84 15.36 -22.31
CA GLY A 1103 39.20 14.08 -22.67
C GLY A 1103 40.09 13.16 -23.51
N ASP A 1104 39.68 11.89 -23.61
CA ASP A 1104 40.38 10.83 -24.37
C ASP A 1104 40.59 11.13 -25.86
N ASP A 1105 39.77 12.03 -26.42
CA ASP A 1105 39.81 12.51 -27.80
C ASP A 1105 40.38 13.93 -27.93
N GLY A 1106 40.91 14.50 -26.84
CA GLY A 1106 41.33 15.91 -26.77
C GLY A 1106 40.17 16.91 -26.69
N GLY A 1107 38.93 16.42 -26.51
CA GLY A 1107 37.75 17.22 -26.22
C GLY A 1107 37.66 17.64 -24.75
N ASN A 1108 36.60 18.36 -24.39
CA ASN A 1108 36.34 18.73 -23.01
C ASN A 1108 35.75 17.54 -22.23
N ILE A 1109 36.08 17.44 -20.94
CA ILE A 1109 35.41 16.55 -19.99
C ILE A 1109 34.08 17.18 -19.56
N GLY A 1110 33.00 16.40 -19.58
CA GLY A 1110 31.65 16.86 -19.23
C GLY A 1110 30.78 17.21 -20.45
N ALA A 1111 29.49 17.43 -20.20
CA ALA A 1111 28.46 17.56 -21.23
C ALA A 1111 28.39 18.93 -21.90
N LEU A 1112 28.80 19.99 -21.20
CA LEU A 1112 28.62 21.36 -21.67
C LEU A 1112 29.97 21.95 -22.10
N GLY A 1113 29.93 22.69 -23.21
CA GLY A 1113 31.09 23.44 -23.70
C GLY A 1113 31.43 24.65 -22.81
N MET A 1114 32.36 25.47 -23.30
CA MET A 1114 32.70 26.72 -22.64
C MET A 1114 31.53 27.71 -22.71
N ALA A 1115 31.43 28.58 -21.70
CA ALA A 1115 30.58 29.76 -21.77
C ALA A 1115 30.91 30.58 -23.04
N PRO A 1116 29.94 31.20 -23.73
CA PRO A 1116 30.23 32.20 -24.74
C PRO A 1116 31.11 33.28 -24.13
N GLY A 1117 32.25 33.57 -24.75
CA GLY A 1117 33.15 34.62 -24.26
C GLY A 1117 32.47 35.98 -24.34
N GLU A 1118 32.51 36.75 -23.25
CA GLU A 1118 32.20 38.18 -23.27
C GLU A 1118 33.19 38.97 -24.15
#